data_AF-A0A850AVM1-F1
#
_entry.id   AF-A0A850AVM1-F1
#
_cell.length_a   1.000
_cell.length_b   1.000
_cell.length_c   1.000
_cell.angle_alpha   90.00
_cell.angle_beta   90.00
_cell.angle_gamma   90.00
#
_symmetry.space_group_name_H-M   'P 1'
#
loop_
_entity.id
_entity.type
_entity.pdbx_description
1 polymer ?
#
loop_
_entity_poly.entity_id
_entity_poly.type
_entity_poly.pdbx_seq_one_letter_code
_entity_poly.pdbx_strand_id
1 'polypeptide(L)'
;MRPFRTLATMLSFGVAVLPALGQSTVTLALRAKVGQTMRYKGEGALTLEAAGQKLTMEITQTEKVNVTAVSSEGNITVETRTESYEMSVNGTKVPDESRDEVTTITVRPNRTLVAYKRDTAEPDPSNLSVRLYAATTPVLPDKPVGVGNKWSHTYKEDTDLGTRAAHADFELLALEKVQGVDTAKIRMIYKESAGSPALGASLTAWIEVSTGDTVKSETEVENVPFGDGPASALANGKMQDQRIEGNPLGESVPASTGADTPKPKKEKTIDETVKDFEKLPGIFTIYRKQESGRDTIYLELNKDQLGRLFMMEVTAVTGTPDRLAAGSPINDLVFKFERKDGRIFLVTPNYKFRADEGTPVARAVRRSFADAYLEAFKIEAEQPDRNGILINVSDLFRSDIAEISSAFSGGSGIAGMTSGGGASYSMDRDKTYVETVQVFPENLVVRSAYHFTRSGSARSAAAVLAEAQSPLADPRSIPLKVSYTLFELKDTGYKPRLADPRVGYFHTEYQDFSRDSADDNKVRFIYRWHLEKSDPKAAVSTPKNPIVFWLDNAIPLEYRDAVRHGILDWNKAFLKAGFKDAIVVKQMPDDADWDHADMRYNTIRWVTSPEDGYAVALFRINPLTGQILNANITVDANIVRYTRLEKRRIVNPAAYFDDSADGHDPRACSYASMAMSEAWFGHLAVSMARGESPALNELEFARAFLRSIVTHEMGHIVGLRHNFIASAAFSADQLQKRAFVEREGVTASVMDYTPFNIMALKRSEAPFWSGTVGRYDIWAVQYGYEPSGAATPQGELAALKKIASKCNDTGLAYQSDEIADGFDPAVTRFDLTSDPLAYWTQNLRVMRYLLLNLDKRAPKQGESYWTFTQQMQMLVGLYARAAAVSSRYIGGLTARRNFRGDPGEKPVLEPVPAARQRDALRLINTYIFAPNAFRLPTSYYGKLTTEPFPDLLASILSESSADYPIRDTFASIQGAALRRLLSPAVMKRILNNEFKTAQSADSFTLSGLFDTLRGQIWLELGQPGPIDSLRRQLQRTHLDLLGQMVVQPAAGTPEDARMLAWQSLRALKQRLLSAKQKGARDSYTRIHIDESLMRVNRALTAQQTVGQPAAPSTNLLQMLLGGNRPL
;
A
#
# COMPACT_ATOMS: atom_id res chain seq x y z
N MET A 1 -52.95 -73.72 3.71
CA MET A 1 -54.22 -73.85 2.94
C MET A 1 -54.53 -72.48 2.34
N ARG A 2 -55.12 -72.26 1.15
CA ARG A 2 -55.28 -72.97 -0.17
C ARG A 2 -56.32 -72.11 -0.97
N PRO A 3 -56.49 -72.19 -2.32
CA PRO A 3 -56.00 -73.17 -3.30
C PRO A 3 -55.45 -72.58 -4.65
N PHE A 4 -55.37 -73.44 -5.67
CA PHE A 4 -55.05 -73.30 -7.11
C PHE A 4 -55.99 -72.29 -7.89
N ARG A 5 -55.91 -71.89 -9.19
CA ARG A 5 -55.33 -72.47 -10.46
C ARG A 5 -55.36 -71.54 -11.73
N THR A 6 -54.33 -71.63 -12.61
CA THR A 6 -54.19 -71.57 -14.13
C THR A 6 -55.08 -70.81 -15.16
N LEU A 7 -54.44 -70.26 -16.23
CA LEU A 7 -54.44 -70.64 -17.70
C LEU A 7 -53.41 -69.71 -18.48
N ALA A 8 -52.41 -70.13 -19.31
CA ALA A 8 -52.33 -70.70 -20.70
C ALA A 8 -52.29 -69.66 -21.87
N THR A 9 -51.60 -69.76 -23.06
CA THR A 9 -50.45 -70.55 -23.64
C THR A 9 -50.06 -70.08 -25.09
N MET A 10 -48.78 -69.80 -25.45
CA MET A 10 -48.06 -69.95 -26.78
C MET A 10 -46.67 -69.22 -26.76
N LEU A 11 -45.48 -69.85 -26.86
CA LEU A 11 -44.72 -70.39 -28.04
C LEU A 11 -44.27 -69.32 -29.06
N SER A 12 -43.00 -69.13 -29.44
CA SER A 12 -41.71 -69.84 -29.21
C SER A 12 -40.53 -68.82 -29.31
N PHE A 13 -39.21 -69.11 -29.29
CA PHE A 13 -38.35 -70.31 -29.18
C PHE A 13 -36.94 -69.85 -28.70
N GLY A 14 -36.13 -70.69 -28.04
CA GLY A 14 -34.68 -70.46 -27.79
C GLY A 14 -34.23 -70.68 -26.34
N VAL A 15 -33.71 -71.87 -26.03
CA VAL A 15 -33.32 -72.26 -24.65
C VAL A 15 -31.80 -72.40 -24.52
N ALA A 16 -31.22 -71.74 -23.52
CA ALA A 16 -29.93 -72.10 -22.93
C ALA A 16 -30.01 -71.91 -21.41
N VAL A 17 -29.39 -72.84 -20.67
CA VAL A 17 -29.53 -73.07 -19.23
C VAL A 17 -29.17 -71.86 -18.37
N LEU A 18 -30.06 -71.51 -17.43
CA LEU A 18 -29.79 -70.63 -16.29
C LEU A 18 -28.92 -71.33 -15.23
N PRO A 19 -27.74 -70.80 -14.87
CA PRO A 19 -27.25 -70.90 -13.50
C PRO A 19 -27.97 -69.86 -12.62
N ALA A 20 -28.29 -70.21 -11.39
CA ALA A 20 -28.90 -69.28 -10.43
C ALA A 20 -27.89 -68.18 -10.03
N LEU A 21 -28.05 -66.98 -10.60
CA LEU A 21 -27.35 -65.79 -10.15
C LEU A 21 -27.99 -65.28 -8.86
N GLY A 22 -27.32 -65.53 -7.73
CA GLY A 22 -27.69 -64.90 -6.46
C GLY A 22 -27.64 -63.37 -6.61
N GLN A 23 -28.69 -62.68 -6.16
CA GLN A 23 -28.73 -61.22 -6.19
C GLN A 23 -27.52 -60.67 -5.43
N SER A 24 -26.61 -60.01 -6.14
CA SER A 24 -25.42 -59.41 -5.56
C SER A 24 -25.83 -58.25 -4.66
N THR A 25 -25.80 -58.47 -3.35
CA THR A 25 -25.97 -57.39 -2.36
C THR A 25 -24.63 -56.75 -2.07
N VAL A 26 -24.63 -55.44 -1.85
CA VAL A 26 -23.43 -54.64 -1.51
C VAL A 26 -23.60 -53.97 -0.16
N THR A 27 -22.53 -53.91 0.62
CA THR A 27 -22.46 -53.18 1.90
C THR A 27 -21.73 -51.86 1.69
N LEU A 28 -22.49 -50.78 1.54
CA LEU A 28 -21.95 -49.44 1.29
C LEU A 28 -21.66 -48.74 2.62
N ALA A 29 -20.42 -48.29 2.78
CA ALA A 29 -20.00 -47.42 3.88
C ALA A 29 -18.82 -46.58 3.41
N LEU A 30 -18.79 -45.30 3.78
CA LEU A 30 -17.68 -44.41 3.52
C LEU A 30 -16.46 -44.87 4.34
N ARG A 31 -15.33 -45.06 3.65
CA ARG A 31 -14.05 -45.51 4.19
C ARG A 31 -12.96 -44.66 3.58
N ALA A 32 -12.13 -44.07 4.43
CA ALA A 32 -11.05 -43.20 4.03
C ALA A 32 -9.80 -43.44 4.90
N LYS A 33 -8.65 -42.97 4.43
CA LYS A 33 -7.38 -42.99 5.15
C LYS A 33 -6.85 -41.56 5.28
N VAL A 34 -6.40 -41.19 6.48
CA VAL A 34 -5.84 -39.86 6.76
C VAL A 34 -4.68 -39.55 5.81
N GLY A 35 -4.67 -38.34 5.27
CA GLY A 35 -3.69 -37.85 4.30
C GLY A 35 -3.93 -38.31 2.86
N GLN A 36 -5.08 -38.94 2.55
CA GLN A 36 -5.50 -39.10 1.15
C GLN A 36 -6.19 -37.84 0.64
N THR A 37 -6.01 -37.59 -0.66
CA THR A 37 -6.59 -36.46 -1.38
C THR A 37 -7.39 -37.00 -2.55
N MET A 38 -8.56 -36.41 -2.80
CA MET A 38 -9.35 -36.58 -4.01
C MET A 38 -9.57 -35.21 -4.66
N ARG A 39 -9.76 -35.18 -5.98
CA ARG A 39 -10.21 -33.97 -6.70
C ARG A 39 -11.49 -34.27 -7.45
N TYR A 40 -12.43 -33.34 -7.39
CA TYR A 40 -13.72 -33.43 -8.05
C TYR A 40 -13.88 -32.24 -8.98
N LYS A 41 -14.46 -32.48 -10.15
CA LYS A 41 -14.91 -31.43 -11.06
C LYS A 41 -16.44 -31.35 -10.98
N GLY A 42 -16.97 -30.18 -10.65
CA GLY A 42 -18.39 -29.87 -10.66
C GLY A 42 -18.74 -28.97 -11.84
N GLU A 43 -19.85 -29.25 -12.52
CA GLU A 43 -20.41 -28.43 -13.59
C GLU A 43 -21.92 -28.29 -13.35
N GLY A 44 -22.48 -27.09 -13.49
CA GLY A 44 -23.92 -26.90 -13.26
C GLY A 44 -24.49 -25.64 -13.91
N ALA A 45 -25.80 -25.65 -14.14
CA ALA A 45 -26.56 -24.53 -14.64
C ALA A 45 -27.78 -24.27 -13.74
N LEU A 46 -27.80 -23.10 -13.09
CA LEU A 46 -28.90 -22.59 -12.28
C LEU A 46 -29.66 -21.51 -13.06
N THR A 47 -30.98 -21.57 -13.03
CA THR A 47 -31.86 -20.60 -13.71
C THR A 47 -32.78 -19.95 -12.70
N LEU A 48 -32.75 -18.62 -12.62
CA LEU A 48 -33.69 -17.82 -11.84
C LEU A 48 -34.50 -16.89 -12.74
N GLU A 49 -35.75 -16.62 -12.34
CA GLU A 49 -36.62 -15.66 -13.00
C GLU A 49 -37.06 -14.60 -11.98
N ALA A 50 -36.63 -13.35 -12.21
CA ALA A 50 -36.87 -12.23 -11.30
C ALA A 50 -37.24 -10.97 -12.10
N ALA A 51 -38.25 -10.22 -11.63
CA ALA A 51 -38.72 -8.97 -12.26
C ALA A 51 -39.01 -9.06 -13.79
N GLY A 52 -39.41 -10.24 -14.28
CA GLY A 52 -39.68 -10.47 -15.70
C GLY A 52 -38.46 -10.72 -16.57
N GLN A 53 -37.27 -10.88 -15.97
CA GLN A 53 -36.05 -11.30 -16.66
C GLN A 53 -35.62 -12.68 -16.22
N LYS A 54 -35.13 -13.48 -17.18
CA LYS A 54 -34.55 -14.79 -16.95
C LYS A 54 -33.03 -14.69 -16.92
N LEU A 55 -32.43 -15.27 -15.90
CA LEU A 55 -31.00 -15.25 -15.68
C LEU A 55 -30.51 -16.69 -15.45
N THR A 56 -29.64 -17.15 -16.35
CA THR A 56 -29.00 -18.45 -16.29
C THR A 56 -27.56 -18.27 -15.85
N MET A 57 -27.21 -18.85 -14.71
CA MET A 57 -25.85 -18.98 -14.21
C MET A 57 -25.32 -20.35 -14.61
N GLU A 58 -24.16 -20.41 -15.24
CA GLU A 58 -23.41 -21.64 -15.49
C GLU A 58 -22.15 -21.60 -14.62
N ILE A 59 -21.84 -22.69 -13.94
CA ILE A 59 -20.73 -22.81 -12.99
C ILE A 59 -19.89 -24.02 -13.38
N THR A 60 -18.57 -23.87 -13.38
CA THR A 60 -17.61 -24.96 -13.50
C THR A 60 -16.55 -24.81 -12.42
N GLN A 61 -16.37 -25.81 -11.57
CA GLN A 61 -15.43 -25.75 -10.47
C GLN A 61 -14.59 -27.02 -10.35
N THR A 62 -13.40 -26.88 -9.76
CA THR A 62 -12.56 -28.01 -9.34
C THR A 62 -12.33 -27.87 -7.84
N GLU A 63 -12.68 -28.90 -7.07
CA GLU A 63 -12.49 -28.95 -5.63
C GLU A 63 -11.46 -30.02 -5.27
N LYS A 64 -10.61 -29.72 -4.29
CA LYS A 64 -9.67 -30.65 -3.66
C LYS A 64 -10.17 -31.00 -2.27
N VAL A 65 -10.39 -32.29 -2.02
CA VAL A 65 -10.86 -32.82 -0.74
C VAL A 65 -9.74 -33.62 -0.10
N ASN A 66 -9.29 -33.19 1.09
CA ASN A 66 -8.24 -33.86 1.85
C ASN A 66 -8.83 -34.54 3.08
N VAL A 67 -8.50 -35.81 3.31
CA VAL A 67 -8.94 -36.57 4.50
C VAL A 67 -8.03 -36.20 5.67
N THR A 68 -8.51 -35.37 6.59
CA THR A 68 -7.71 -34.82 7.70
C THR A 68 -7.80 -35.64 8.98
N ALA A 69 -8.91 -36.33 9.23
CA ALA A 69 -9.04 -37.25 10.36
C ALA A 69 -9.98 -38.43 10.07
N VAL A 70 -9.75 -39.54 10.77
CA VAL A 70 -10.69 -40.66 10.89
C VAL A 70 -10.74 -41.05 12.37
N SER A 71 -11.91 -40.94 13.00
CA SER A 71 -12.09 -41.22 14.42
C SER A 71 -12.10 -42.73 14.72
N SER A 72 -11.96 -43.09 16.00
CA SER A 72 -12.13 -44.48 16.47
C SER A 72 -13.54 -45.04 16.24
N GLU A 73 -14.54 -44.18 16.02
CA GLU A 73 -15.92 -44.55 15.66
C GLU A 73 -16.12 -44.67 14.15
N GLY A 74 -15.08 -44.39 13.35
CA GLY A 74 -15.15 -44.36 11.89
C GLY A 74 -15.69 -43.06 11.30
N ASN A 75 -15.87 -42.00 12.10
CA ASN A 75 -16.27 -40.69 11.56
C ASN A 75 -15.10 -40.10 10.77
N ILE A 76 -15.36 -39.65 9.55
CA ILE A 76 -14.34 -39.15 8.61
C ILE A 76 -14.48 -37.62 8.57
N THR A 77 -13.37 -36.93 8.80
CA THR A 77 -13.25 -35.47 8.63
C THR A 77 -12.47 -35.19 7.35
N VAL A 78 -13.02 -34.32 6.52
CA VAL A 78 -12.40 -33.82 5.30
C VAL A 78 -12.30 -32.29 5.30
N GLU A 79 -11.28 -31.76 4.64
CA GLU A 79 -11.17 -30.36 4.26
C GLU A 79 -11.28 -30.24 2.74
N THR A 80 -12.31 -29.51 2.28
CA THR A 80 -12.53 -29.17 0.89
C THR A 80 -12.02 -27.76 0.62
N ARG A 81 -11.24 -27.57 -0.45
CA ARG A 81 -10.80 -26.26 -0.95
C ARG A 81 -11.04 -26.19 -2.46
N THR A 82 -11.58 -25.09 -2.94
CA THR A 82 -11.78 -24.83 -4.37
C THR A 82 -10.44 -24.46 -5.02
N GLU A 83 -10.02 -25.20 -6.04
CA GLU A 83 -8.77 -24.96 -6.79
C GLU A 83 -9.00 -24.13 -8.06
N SER A 84 -10.22 -24.15 -8.61
CA SER A 84 -10.63 -23.30 -9.73
C SER A 84 -12.14 -23.10 -9.68
N TYR A 85 -12.62 -21.89 -9.93
CA TYR A 85 -14.05 -21.59 -10.06
C TYR A 85 -14.26 -20.68 -11.27
N GLU A 86 -15.05 -21.13 -12.23
CA GLU A 86 -15.55 -20.31 -13.33
C GLU A 86 -17.07 -20.19 -13.23
N MET A 87 -17.59 -18.98 -13.38
CA MET A 87 -19.02 -18.73 -13.48
C MET A 87 -19.33 -17.81 -14.66
N SER A 88 -20.33 -18.16 -15.46
CA SER A 88 -20.94 -17.28 -16.47
C SER A 88 -22.38 -16.96 -16.13
N VAL A 89 -22.80 -15.72 -16.40
CA VAL A 89 -24.18 -15.27 -16.28
C VAL A 89 -24.67 -14.89 -17.68
N ASN A 90 -25.71 -15.57 -18.17
CA ASN A 90 -26.24 -15.42 -19.53
C ASN A 90 -25.12 -15.47 -20.61
N GLY A 91 -24.17 -16.39 -20.44
CA GLY A 91 -23.02 -16.57 -21.35
C GLY A 91 -21.86 -15.59 -21.17
N THR A 92 -21.94 -14.63 -20.24
CA THR A 92 -20.86 -13.69 -19.92
C THR A 92 -20.08 -14.18 -18.71
N LYS A 93 -18.77 -14.46 -18.83
CA LYS A 93 -17.94 -14.85 -17.68
C LYS A 93 -17.88 -13.72 -16.64
N VAL A 94 -18.16 -14.07 -15.39
CA VAL A 94 -17.96 -13.23 -14.21
C VAL A 94 -16.46 -13.22 -13.89
N PRO A 95 -15.86 -12.09 -13.47
CA PRO A 95 -14.47 -12.06 -13.02
C PRO A 95 -14.22 -13.05 -11.88
N ASP A 96 -13.06 -13.70 -11.90
CA ASP A 96 -12.65 -14.69 -10.90
C ASP A 96 -12.34 -14.00 -9.56
N GLU A 97 -13.32 -14.04 -8.65
CA GLU A 97 -13.10 -13.77 -7.23
C GLU A 97 -12.45 -15.01 -6.61
N SER A 98 -11.16 -14.93 -6.30
CA SER A 98 -10.41 -16.04 -5.72
C SER A 98 -10.94 -16.41 -4.33
N ARG A 99 -11.93 -17.31 -4.31
CA ARG A 99 -12.55 -17.89 -3.12
C ARG A 99 -11.60 -18.88 -2.48
N ASP A 100 -10.69 -18.36 -1.65
CA ASP A 100 -9.75 -19.16 -0.86
C ASP A 100 -10.43 -19.82 0.35
N GLU A 101 -11.63 -20.37 0.10
CA GLU A 101 -12.54 -20.95 1.08
C GLU A 101 -12.10 -22.37 1.44
N VAL A 102 -12.01 -22.63 2.75
CA VAL A 102 -11.82 -23.99 3.29
C VAL A 102 -13.10 -24.40 4.00
N THR A 103 -13.68 -25.53 3.59
CA THR A 103 -14.84 -26.14 4.27
C THR A 103 -14.42 -27.44 4.94
N THR A 104 -14.51 -27.49 6.26
CA THR A 104 -14.27 -28.70 7.06
C THR A 104 -15.59 -29.42 7.32
N ILE A 105 -15.70 -30.68 6.88
CA ILE A 105 -16.91 -31.51 7.03
C ILE A 105 -16.56 -32.79 7.76
N THR A 106 -17.33 -33.14 8.80
CA THR A 106 -17.24 -34.45 9.47
C THR A 106 -18.52 -35.25 9.25
N VAL A 107 -18.39 -36.49 8.80
CA VAL A 107 -19.50 -37.41 8.54
C VAL A 107 -19.28 -38.79 9.17
N ARG A 108 -20.36 -39.52 9.45
CA ARG A 108 -20.33 -40.94 9.84
C ARG A 108 -20.05 -41.86 8.63
N PRO A 109 -19.72 -43.15 8.83
CA PRO A 109 -19.59 -44.12 7.75
C PRO A 109 -20.83 -44.26 6.84
N ASN A 110 -22.04 -43.98 7.33
CA ASN A 110 -23.26 -43.95 6.52
C ASN A 110 -23.54 -42.59 5.84
N ARG A 111 -22.57 -41.68 5.84
CA ARG A 111 -22.62 -40.30 5.32
C ARG A 111 -23.56 -39.33 6.04
N THR A 112 -24.10 -39.69 7.21
CA THR A 112 -24.82 -38.69 8.03
C THR A 112 -23.85 -37.64 8.59
N LEU A 113 -24.25 -36.37 8.52
CA LEU A 113 -23.46 -35.22 8.97
C LEU A 113 -23.25 -35.23 10.49
N VAL A 114 -22.06 -34.81 10.93
CA VAL A 114 -21.65 -34.69 12.34
C VAL A 114 -21.16 -33.28 12.66
N ALA A 115 -20.46 -32.62 11.71
CA ALA A 115 -20.04 -31.22 11.82
C ALA A 115 -19.83 -30.61 10.43
N TYR A 116 -20.13 -29.32 10.29
CA TYR A 116 -19.88 -28.53 9.08
C TYR A 116 -19.34 -27.16 9.48
N LYS A 117 -18.20 -26.75 8.93
CA LYS A 117 -17.58 -25.44 9.19
C LYS A 117 -17.03 -24.87 7.88
N ARG A 118 -17.45 -23.66 7.51
CA ARG A 118 -16.92 -22.89 6.38
C ARG A 118 -16.02 -21.78 6.95
N ASP A 119 -14.77 -21.67 6.50
CA ASP A 119 -13.80 -20.67 6.97
C ASP A 119 -13.72 -19.53 5.95
N THR A 120 -14.63 -18.54 6.07
CA THR A 120 -14.72 -17.38 5.16
C THR A 120 -15.19 -16.13 5.91
N ALA A 121 -14.90 -14.95 5.35
CA ALA A 121 -15.41 -13.68 5.84
C ALA A 121 -16.83 -13.34 5.35
N GLU A 122 -17.37 -14.07 4.37
CA GLU A 122 -18.76 -13.94 3.90
C GLU A 122 -19.72 -14.68 4.86
N PRO A 123 -20.84 -14.07 5.29
CA PRO A 123 -21.90 -14.80 5.98
C PRO A 123 -22.56 -15.82 5.04
N ASP A 124 -22.90 -17.02 5.54
CA ASP A 124 -23.74 -17.99 4.82
C ASP A 124 -25.23 -17.74 5.14
N PRO A 125 -25.99 -17.05 4.27
CA PRO A 125 -27.33 -16.60 4.60
C PRO A 125 -28.29 -17.79 4.57
N SER A 126 -29.03 -18.00 5.66
CA SER A 126 -29.95 -19.14 5.84
C SER A 126 -29.29 -20.53 5.88
N ASN A 127 -27.97 -20.60 6.15
CA ASN A 127 -27.17 -21.83 6.16
C ASN A 127 -27.33 -22.63 4.85
N LEU A 128 -27.23 -21.94 3.70
CA LEU A 128 -27.54 -22.54 2.40
C LEU A 128 -26.52 -23.63 2.03
N SER A 129 -25.24 -23.45 2.40
CA SER A 129 -24.17 -24.38 2.05
C SER A 129 -24.39 -25.79 2.64
N VAL A 130 -24.72 -25.87 3.93
CA VAL A 130 -25.01 -27.16 4.61
C VAL A 130 -26.35 -27.76 4.21
N ARG A 131 -27.35 -26.93 3.86
CA ARG A 131 -28.64 -27.40 3.30
C ARG A 131 -28.47 -28.02 1.93
N LEU A 132 -27.67 -27.41 1.05
CA LEU A 132 -27.30 -28.01 -0.24
C LEU A 132 -26.51 -29.31 -0.03
N TYR A 133 -25.53 -29.33 0.88
CA TYR A 133 -24.78 -30.56 1.20
C TYR A 133 -25.70 -31.73 1.60
N ALA A 134 -26.73 -31.49 2.42
CA ALA A 134 -27.72 -32.50 2.81
C ALA A 134 -28.64 -32.93 1.65
N ALA A 135 -28.89 -32.04 0.68
CA ALA A 135 -29.70 -32.32 -0.49
C ALA A 135 -28.94 -33.09 -1.60
N THR A 136 -27.61 -32.98 -1.64
CA THR A 136 -26.74 -33.60 -2.68
C THR A 136 -25.95 -34.82 -2.19
N THR A 137 -25.93 -35.11 -0.88
CA THR A 137 -25.18 -36.25 -0.31
C THR A 137 -26.10 -37.41 0.07
N PRO A 138 -25.99 -38.59 -0.60
CA PRO A 138 -26.86 -39.71 -0.28
C PRO A 138 -26.44 -40.44 0.99
N VAL A 139 -27.40 -40.68 1.90
CA VAL A 139 -27.22 -41.48 3.12
C VAL A 139 -27.21 -42.96 2.77
N LEU A 140 -26.17 -43.68 3.18
CA LEU A 140 -25.96 -45.09 2.88
C LEU A 140 -26.76 -45.98 3.85
N PRO A 141 -27.26 -47.15 3.40
CA PRO A 141 -28.05 -48.04 4.25
C PRO A 141 -27.13 -48.88 5.18
N ASP A 142 -27.51 -49.00 6.45
CA ASP A 142 -26.76 -49.80 7.45
C ASP A 142 -26.82 -51.33 7.21
N LYS A 143 -27.52 -51.77 6.15
CA LYS A 143 -27.71 -53.19 5.77
C LYS A 143 -27.29 -53.39 4.31
N PRO A 144 -26.82 -54.60 3.93
CA PRO A 144 -26.52 -54.91 2.53
C PRO A 144 -27.76 -54.71 1.64
N VAL A 145 -27.59 -54.02 0.51
CA VAL A 145 -28.66 -53.73 -0.45
C VAL A 145 -28.36 -54.34 -1.81
N GLY A 146 -29.40 -54.91 -2.45
CA GLY A 146 -29.37 -55.36 -3.84
C GLY A 146 -30.11 -54.40 -4.76
N VAL A 147 -29.95 -54.57 -6.08
CA VAL A 147 -30.64 -53.77 -7.09
C VAL A 147 -32.16 -53.86 -6.92
N GLY A 148 -32.83 -52.69 -6.95
CA GLY A 148 -34.26 -52.52 -6.67
C GLY A 148 -34.62 -52.34 -5.19
N ASN A 149 -33.66 -52.40 -4.26
CA ASN A 149 -33.93 -52.12 -2.85
C ASN A 149 -34.09 -50.61 -2.60
N LYS A 150 -35.02 -50.27 -1.70
CA LYS A 150 -35.34 -48.89 -1.31
C LYS A 150 -35.18 -48.70 0.20
N TRP A 151 -34.76 -47.50 0.60
CA TRP A 151 -34.70 -47.05 1.99
C TRP A 151 -35.00 -45.56 2.06
N SER A 152 -35.18 -45.02 3.27
CA SER A 152 -35.47 -43.61 3.48
C SER A 152 -34.69 -43.08 4.68
N HIS A 153 -34.44 -41.77 4.71
CA HIS A 153 -33.82 -41.07 5.84
C HIS A 153 -34.62 -39.81 6.17
N THR A 154 -34.89 -39.60 7.46
CA THR A 154 -35.55 -38.39 7.96
C THR A 154 -34.54 -37.53 8.69
N TYR A 155 -34.22 -36.38 8.11
CA TYR A 155 -33.37 -35.36 8.72
C TYR A 155 -34.17 -34.61 9.78
N LYS A 156 -33.57 -34.41 10.95
CA LYS A 156 -34.11 -33.53 11.99
C LYS A 156 -33.57 -32.11 11.77
N GLU A 157 -34.32 -31.12 12.20
CA GLU A 157 -33.81 -29.76 12.33
C GLU A 157 -32.74 -29.72 13.43
N ASP A 158 -31.61 -29.07 13.12
CA ASP A 158 -30.48 -28.89 14.02
C ASP A 158 -29.95 -27.47 13.79
N THR A 159 -30.10 -26.61 14.79
CA THR A 159 -29.74 -25.19 14.72
C THR A 159 -28.23 -24.97 14.75
N ASP A 160 -27.48 -25.89 15.33
CA ASP A 160 -26.04 -25.77 15.54
C ASP A 160 -25.27 -26.25 14.30
N LEU A 161 -25.81 -27.27 13.60
CA LEU A 161 -25.36 -27.68 12.26
C LEU A 161 -25.95 -26.84 11.13
N GLY A 162 -27.03 -26.09 11.39
CA GLY A 162 -27.75 -25.29 10.40
C GLY A 162 -28.65 -26.08 9.44
N THR A 163 -28.88 -27.37 9.71
CA THR A 163 -29.71 -28.25 8.86
C THR A 163 -31.20 -28.17 9.20
N ARG A 164 -32.07 -28.25 8.18
CA ARG A 164 -33.52 -28.25 8.35
C ARG A 164 -34.12 -29.66 8.41
N ALA A 165 -35.32 -29.77 8.99
CA ALA A 165 -36.13 -30.97 8.92
C ALA A 165 -36.49 -31.30 7.46
N ALA A 166 -36.19 -32.52 7.03
CA ALA A 166 -36.36 -32.96 5.65
C ALA A 166 -36.55 -34.48 5.58
N HIS A 167 -37.06 -34.96 4.44
CA HIS A 167 -37.17 -36.39 4.15
C HIS A 167 -36.48 -36.71 2.84
N ALA A 168 -35.77 -37.84 2.78
CA ALA A 168 -35.19 -38.37 1.56
C ALA A 168 -35.52 -39.86 1.36
N ASP A 169 -35.91 -40.20 0.14
CA ASP A 169 -36.14 -41.58 -0.32
C ASP A 169 -35.05 -42.00 -1.31
N PHE A 170 -34.59 -43.25 -1.17
CA PHE A 170 -33.44 -43.80 -1.89
C PHE A 170 -33.79 -45.10 -2.60
N GLU A 171 -33.16 -45.37 -3.75
CA GLU A 171 -33.30 -46.61 -4.50
C GLU A 171 -31.98 -47.01 -5.17
N LEU A 172 -31.52 -48.25 -4.95
CA LEU A 172 -30.35 -48.80 -5.67
C LEU A 172 -30.77 -49.27 -7.07
N LEU A 173 -30.45 -48.48 -8.10
CA LEU A 173 -30.87 -48.71 -9.49
C LEU A 173 -30.03 -49.76 -10.22
N ALA A 174 -28.72 -49.83 -9.95
CA ALA A 174 -27.79 -50.74 -10.62
C ALA A 174 -26.49 -50.92 -9.84
N LEU A 175 -25.76 -52.00 -10.14
CA LEU A 175 -24.33 -52.14 -9.85
C LEU A 175 -23.60 -52.13 -11.20
N GLU A 176 -22.78 -51.11 -11.44
CA GLU A 176 -22.12 -50.90 -12.74
C GLU A 176 -20.73 -50.30 -12.58
N LYS A 177 -19.84 -50.52 -13.56
CA LYS A 177 -18.51 -49.91 -13.57
C LYS A 177 -18.57 -48.50 -14.18
N VAL A 178 -18.09 -47.52 -13.43
CA VAL A 178 -17.92 -46.13 -13.90
C VAL A 178 -16.47 -45.74 -13.69
N GLN A 179 -15.82 -45.24 -14.76
CA GLN A 179 -14.38 -44.92 -14.76
C GLN A 179 -13.49 -46.10 -14.32
N GLY A 180 -13.89 -47.34 -14.63
CA GLY A 180 -13.18 -48.57 -14.25
C GLY A 180 -13.47 -49.09 -12.82
N VAL A 181 -14.01 -48.23 -11.96
CA VAL A 181 -14.36 -48.50 -10.55
C VAL A 181 -15.73 -49.16 -10.46
N ASP A 182 -15.88 -50.16 -9.58
CA ASP A 182 -17.18 -50.80 -9.30
C ASP A 182 -18.06 -49.87 -8.44
N THR A 183 -19.23 -49.48 -8.96
CA THR A 183 -20.12 -48.50 -8.32
C THR A 183 -21.55 -49.01 -8.13
N ALA A 184 -22.19 -48.52 -7.08
CA ALA A 184 -23.61 -48.64 -6.81
C ALA A 184 -24.33 -47.35 -7.25
N LYS A 185 -25.23 -47.47 -8.22
CA LYS A 185 -26.00 -46.34 -8.77
C LYS A 185 -27.25 -46.12 -7.93
N ILE A 186 -27.26 -45.07 -7.12
CA ILE A 186 -28.34 -44.74 -6.19
C ILE A 186 -29.13 -43.55 -6.71
N ARG A 187 -30.45 -43.67 -6.76
CA ARG A 187 -31.36 -42.51 -6.86
C ARG A 187 -31.69 -42.02 -5.46
N MET A 188 -31.77 -40.70 -5.29
CA MET A 188 -32.22 -40.00 -4.08
C MET A 188 -33.24 -38.93 -4.48
N ILE A 189 -34.35 -38.83 -3.75
CA ILE A 189 -35.31 -37.72 -3.84
C ILE A 189 -35.37 -37.09 -2.46
N TYR A 190 -35.01 -35.82 -2.34
CA TYR A 190 -34.92 -35.05 -1.10
C TYR A 190 -35.93 -33.89 -1.09
N LYS A 191 -36.57 -33.65 0.06
CA LYS A 191 -37.49 -32.52 0.25
C LYS A 191 -37.47 -31.98 1.68
N GLU A 192 -37.21 -30.67 1.83
CA GLU A 192 -37.42 -29.97 3.09
C GLU A 192 -38.89 -30.02 3.51
N SER A 193 -39.13 -30.28 4.80
CA SER A 193 -40.47 -30.43 5.38
C SER A 193 -41.04 -29.13 5.97
N ALA A 194 -40.20 -28.09 6.13
CA ALA A 194 -40.59 -26.79 6.68
C ALA A 194 -39.72 -25.65 6.12
N GLY A 195 -40.28 -24.43 6.15
CA GLY A 195 -39.66 -23.21 5.61
C GLY A 195 -40.26 -22.79 4.27
N SER A 196 -40.36 -21.48 4.05
CA SER A 196 -40.76 -20.90 2.77
C SER A 196 -39.58 -20.11 2.18
N PRO A 197 -39.06 -20.48 1.00
CA PRO A 197 -39.35 -21.67 0.22
C PRO A 197 -38.60 -22.92 0.74
N ALA A 198 -39.12 -24.11 0.40
CA ALA A 198 -38.57 -25.40 0.79
C ALA A 198 -37.71 -25.99 -0.33
N LEU A 199 -36.44 -26.28 -0.03
CA LEU A 199 -35.48 -26.87 -0.97
C LEU A 199 -35.88 -28.30 -1.36
N GLY A 200 -35.84 -28.61 -2.65
CA GLY A 200 -36.00 -29.96 -3.20
C GLY A 200 -34.79 -30.38 -4.03
N ALA A 201 -34.50 -31.68 -4.09
CA ALA A 201 -33.48 -32.22 -4.98
C ALA A 201 -33.81 -33.63 -5.48
N SER A 202 -33.44 -33.94 -6.71
CA SER A 202 -33.49 -35.25 -7.34
C SER A 202 -32.10 -35.61 -7.83
N LEU A 203 -31.47 -36.60 -7.20
CA LEU A 203 -30.08 -36.98 -7.41
C LEU A 203 -29.98 -38.41 -7.96
N THR A 204 -29.05 -38.64 -8.90
CA THR A 204 -28.51 -39.95 -9.23
C THR A 204 -27.00 -39.95 -8.97
N ALA A 205 -26.53 -40.78 -8.03
CA ALA A 205 -25.13 -40.86 -7.63
C ALA A 205 -24.54 -42.25 -7.86
N TRP A 206 -23.28 -42.31 -8.27
CA TRP A 206 -22.52 -43.54 -8.46
C TRP A 206 -21.50 -43.66 -7.33
N ILE A 207 -21.82 -44.50 -6.35
CA ILE A 207 -21.02 -44.67 -5.13
C ILE A 207 -20.07 -45.86 -5.28
N GLU A 208 -18.77 -45.64 -5.18
CA GLU A 208 -17.76 -46.71 -5.22
C GLU A 208 -17.99 -47.73 -4.09
N VAL A 209 -18.07 -49.02 -4.44
CA VAL A 209 -18.48 -50.08 -3.50
C VAL A 209 -17.43 -50.33 -2.40
N SER A 210 -16.15 -50.16 -2.73
CA SER A 210 -15.00 -50.35 -1.83
C SER A 210 -14.85 -49.21 -0.81
N THR A 211 -14.94 -47.96 -1.26
CA THR A 211 -14.67 -46.75 -0.47
C THR A 211 -15.92 -46.06 0.06
N GLY A 212 -17.09 -46.34 -0.51
CA GLY A 212 -18.32 -45.60 -0.23
C GLY A 212 -18.28 -44.13 -0.66
N ASP A 213 -17.36 -43.74 -1.55
CA ASP A 213 -17.17 -42.38 -2.08
C ASP A 213 -17.93 -42.15 -3.41
N THR A 214 -18.23 -40.90 -3.75
CA THR A 214 -18.99 -40.54 -4.96
C THR A 214 -18.05 -40.46 -6.16
N VAL A 215 -18.17 -41.37 -7.12
CA VAL A 215 -17.38 -41.31 -8.38
C VAL A 215 -17.99 -40.31 -9.37
N LYS A 216 -19.32 -40.21 -9.39
CA LYS A 216 -20.10 -39.27 -10.19
C LYS A 216 -21.45 -38.99 -9.52
N SER A 217 -22.00 -37.80 -9.69
CA SER A 217 -23.38 -37.42 -9.35
C SER A 217 -24.03 -36.61 -10.49
N GLU A 218 -25.33 -36.75 -10.66
CA GLU A 218 -26.20 -35.91 -11.50
C GLU A 218 -27.40 -35.48 -10.65
N THR A 219 -27.56 -34.17 -10.44
CA THR A 219 -28.54 -33.58 -9.51
C THR A 219 -29.42 -32.56 -10.24
N GLU A 220 -30.72 -32.59 -10.00
CA GLU A 220 -31.66 -31.52 -10.31
C GLU A 220 -32.16 -30.90 -8.99
N VAL A 221 -31.98 -29.59 -8.82
CA VAL A 221 -32.33 -28.85 -7.59
C VAL A 221 -33.48 -27.88 -7.85
N GLU A 222 -34.40 -27.79 -6.89
CA GLU A 222 -35.60 -26.96 -6.94
C GLU A 222 -35.65 -26.00 -5.73
N ASN A 223 -36.06 -24.75 -5.97
CA ASN A 223 -36.24 -23.71 -4.96
C ASN A 223 -34.95 -23.35 -4.18
N VAL A 224 -33.81 -23.27 -4.85
CA VAL A 224 -32.57 -22.75 -4.25
C VAL A 224 -32.71 -21.23 -4.05
N PRO A 225 -32.65 -20.69 -2.82
CA PRO A 225 -32.77 -19.25 -2.59
C PRO A 225 -31.50 -18.50 -2.98
N PHE A 226 -31.66 -17.32 -3.58
CA PHE A 226 -30.58 -16.45 -4.04
C PHE A 226 -30.75 -15.03 -3.48
N GLY A 227 -29.77 -14.57 -2.70
CA GLY A 227 -29.74 -13.26 -2.03
C GLY A 227 -30.39 -13.23 -0.64
N ASP A 228 -30.14 -12.15 0.11
CA ASP A 228 -30.48 -12.04 1.54
C ASP A 228 -31.90 -11.54 1.81
N GLY A 229 -32.69 -12.31 2.56
CA GLY A 229 -33.92 -11.87 3.21
C GLY A 229 -35.19 -12.68 2.85
N PRO A 230 -36.37 -12.30 3.37
CA PRO A 230 -37.63 -13.02 3.16
C PRO A 230 -38.20 -12.89 1.73
N ALA A 231 -37.45 -12.32 0.79
CA ALA A 231 -37.83 -12.09 -0.60
C ALA A 231 -36.74 -12.52 -1.60
N SER A 232 -35.85 -13.45 -1.21
CA SER A 232 -34.84 -14.05 -2.10
C SER A 232 -35.45 -14.58 -3.40
N ALA A 233 -34.75 -14.38 -4.52
CA ALA A 233 -35.14 -15.01 -5.78
C ALA A 233 -34.95 -16.53 -5.69
N LEU A 234 -35.70 -17.30 -6.48
CA LEU A 234 -35.57 -18.75 -6.53
C LEU A 234 -34.90 -19.20 -7.82
N ALA A 235 -33.87 -20.03 -7.67
CA ALA A 235 -33.21 -20.73 -8.74
C ALA A 235 -33.61 -22.22 -8.75
N ASN A 236 -33.78 -22.76 -9.95
CA ASN A 236 -33.88 -24.20 -10.21
C ASN A 236 -32.79 -24.57 -11.22
N GLY A 237 -32.25 -25.78 -11.17
CA GLY A 237 -31.17 -26.12 -12.10
C GLY A 237 -30.60 -27.51 -11.98
N LYS A 238 -29.55 -27.76 -12.77
CA LYS A 238 -28.89 -29.07 -12.87
C LYS A 238 -27.42 -28.94 -12.54
N MET A 239 -26.88 -29.92 -11.83
CA MET A 239 -25.48 -30.02 -11.43
C MET A 239 -24.98 -31.44 -11.70
N GLN A 240 -23.71 -31.57 -12.06
CA GLN A 240 -23.02 -32.84 -12.22
C GLN A 240 -21.65 -32.71 -11.57
N ASP A 241 -21.31 -33.64 -10.67
CA ASP A 241 -19.96 -33.73 -10.11
C ASP A 241 -19.31 -35.04 -10.52
N GLN A 242 -17.99 -35.04 -10.66
CA GLN A 242 -17.20 -36.20 -11.06
C GLN A 242 -15.86 -36.20 -10.34
N ARG A 243 -15.49 -37.32 -9.71
CA ARG A 243 -14.13 -37.53 -9.21
C ARG A 243 -13.19 -37.64 -10.40
N ILE A 244 -12.18 -36.76 -10.46
CA ILE A 244 -11.19 -36.68 -11.55
C ILE A 244 -9.80 -37.17 -11.14
N GLU A 245 -9.48 -37.16 -9.84
CA GLU A 245 -8.18 -37.58 -9.31
C GLU A 245 -8.32 -38.17 -7.90
N GLY A 246 -7.42 -39.09 -7.54
CA GLY A 246 -7.29 -39.64 -6.19
C GLY A 246 -8.27 -40.75 -5.80
N ASN A 247 -8.01 -41.37 -4.65
CA ASN A 247 -8.84 -42.41 -4.03
C ASN A 247 -8.81 -42.24 -2.50
N PRO A 248 -9.96 -42.28 -1.80
CA PRO A 248 -10.05 -42.17 -0.33
C PRO A 248 -9.17 -43.15 0.46
N LEU A 249 -8.81 -44.31 -0.10
CA LEU A 249 -7.96 -45.33 0.52
C LEU A 249 -6.55 -45.40 -0.09
N GLY A 250 -6.27 -44.65 -1.15
CA GLY A 250 -5.05 -44.72 -1.97
C GLY A 250 -5.13 -45.74 -3.12
N GLU A 251 -4.16 -45.71 -4.03
CA GLU A 251 -4.14 -46.60 -5.20
C GLU A 251 -3.96 -48.07 -4.82
N SER A 252 -4.82 -48.94 -5.38
CA SER A 252 -4.68 -50.39 -5.26
C SER A 252 -3.68 -50.94 -6.29
N VAL A 253 -2.43 -51.13 -5.87
CA VAL A 253 -1.40 -51.80 -6.69
C VAL A 253 -1.75 -53.29 -6.86
N PRO A 254 -1.72 -53.86 -8.09
CA PRO A 254 -1.88 -55.30 -8.29
C PRO A 254 -0.77 -56.09 -7.60
N ALA A 255 -1.11 -57.23 -6.99
CA ALA A 255 -0.18 -57.98 -6.15
C ALA A 255 1.08 -58.47 -6.91
N SER A 256 2.24 -57.92 -6.57
CA SER A 256 3.52 -58.62 -6.71
C SER A 256 3.85 -59.36 -5.42
N THR A 257 3.95 -60.68 -5.51
CA THR A 257 4.36 -61.55 -4.40
C THR A 257 5.82 -61.29 -3.99
N GLY A 258 6.08 -61.20 -2.68
CA GLY A 258 7.44 -61.07 -2.16
C GLY A 258 7.54 -60.17 -0.93
N ALA A 259 7.11 -60.68 0.23
CA ALA A 259 7.38 -60.00 1.49
C ALA A 259 8.84 -60.25 1.89
N ASP A 260 9.69 -59.24 1.72
CA ASP A 260 11.03 -59.19 2.32
C ASP A 260 11.02 -58.07 3.39
N THR A 261 11.41 -58.41 4.62
CA THR A 261 11.31 -57.50 5.76
C THR A 261 12.34 -56.37 5.66
N PRO A 262 11.95 -55.09 5.79
CA PRO A 262 12.92 -54.00 5.76
C PRO A 262 13.85 -54.08 6.97
N LYS A 263 15.10 -54.49 6.73
CA LYS A 263 16.18 -54.23 7.70
C LYS A 263 16.31 -52.71 7.89
N PRO A 264 16.63 -52.22 9.11
CA PRO A 264 16.80 -50.80 9.34
C PRO A 264 17.88 -50.25 8.40
N LYS A 265 17.52 -49.25 7.58
CA LYS A 265 18.50 -48.48 6.83
C LYS A 265 19.41 -47.78 7.84
N LYS A 266 20.71 -48.11 7.82
CA LYS A 266 21.73 -47.33 8.51
C LYS A 266 21.59 -45.88 8.03
N GLU A 267 21.30 -44.97 8.95
CA GLU A 267 21.28 -43.53 8.64
C GLU A 267 22.68 -43.12 8.16
N LYS A 268 22.73 -42.37 7.05
CA LYS A 268 23.99 -41.88 6.52
C LYS A 268 24.50 -40.75 7.40
N THR A 269 25.80 -40.69 7.59
CA THR A 269 26.45 -39.52 8.20
C THR A 269 26.46 -38.34 7.23
N ILE A 270 26.73 -37.13 7.73
CA ILE A 270 26.86 -35.95 6.87
C ILE A 270 28.02 -36.16 5.91
N ASP A 271 29.16 -36.64 6.40
CA ASP A 271 30.36 -36.86 5.59
C ASP A 271 30.17 -37.93 4.49
N GLU A 272 29.41 -39.00 4.77
CA GLU A 272 29.00 -39.99 3.75
C GLU A 272 28.06 -39.39 2.67
N THR A 273 27.32 -38.33 3.02
CA THR A 273 26.31 -37.69 2.15
C THR A 273 26.92 -36.60 1.27
N VAL A 274 27.87 -35.82 1.79
CA VAL A 274 28.45 -34.63 1.12
C VAL A 274 29.84 -34.88 0.50
N LYS A 275 30.31 -36.13 0.45
CA LYS A 275 31.66 -36.51 -0.02
C LYS A 275 32.11 -35.94 -1.38
N ASP A 276 31.17 -35.68 -2.28
CA ASP A 276 31.42 -35.17 -3.65
C ASP A 276 30.93 -33.70 -3.82
N PHE A 277 30.80 -32.95 -2.72
CA PHE A 277 30.35 -31.54 -2.69
C PHE A 277 31.51 -30.60 -2.35
N GLU A 278 31.47 -29.39 -2.89
CA GLU A 278 32.31 -28.27 -2.44
C GLU A 278 31.90 -27.86 -1.02
N LYS A 279 32.84 -27.82 -0.08
CA LYS A 279 32.62 -27.43 1.32
C LYS A 279 33.02 -25.97 1.54
N LEU A 280 32.05 -25.14 1.93
CA LEU A 280 32.23 -23.71 2.22
C LEU A 280 31.95 -23.45 3.72
N PRO A 281 32.98 -23.30 4.58
CA PRO A 281 32.81 -23.11 6.02
C PRO A 281 32.53 -21.63 6.40
N GLY A 282 31.73 -21.43 7.44
CA GLY A 282 31.46 -20.11 8.04
C GLY A 282 30.30 -20.19 9.04
N ILE A 283 29.47 -19.14 9.15
CA ILE A 283 28.32 -19.08 10.10
C ILE A 283 27.41 -20.32 9.99
N PHE A 284 27.18 -20.77 8.76
CA PHE A 284 26.64 -22.09 8.45
C PHE A 284 27.66 -22.76 7.53
N THR A 285 27.87 -24.08 7.68
CA THR A 285 28.67 -24.80 6.70
C THR A 285 27.78 -25.15 5.52
N ILE A 286 28.11 -24.63 4.33
CA ILE A 286 27.41 -24.95 3.09
C ILE A 286 28.16 -26.05 2.34
N TYR A 287 27.41 -26.98 1.77
CA TYR A 287 27.92 -27.96 0.81
C TYR A 287 27.19 -27.76 -0.53
N ARG A 288 27.91 -27.42 -1.60
CA ARG A 288 27.33 -27.17 -2.93
C ARG A 288 27.80 -28.23 -3.93
N LYS A 289 26.90 -28.73 -4.77
CA LYS A 289 27.25 -29.57 -5.93
C LYS A 289 26.42 -29.18 -7.14
N GLN A 290 27.10 -28.79 -8.21
CA GLN A 290 26.50 -28.52 -9.51
C GLN A 290 26.77 -29.71 -10.46
N GLU A 291 25.71 -30.38 -10.91
CA GLU A 291 25.81 -31.58 -11.76
C GLU A 291 24.59 -31.68 -12.68
N SER A 292 24.82 -31.90 -13.99
CA SER A 292 23.75 -32.12 -14.99
C SER A 292 22.62 -31.07 -14.97
N GLY A 293 22.96 -29.80 -14.77
CA GLY A 293 22.00 -28.69 -14.71
C GLY A 293 21.24 -28.56 -13.38
N ARG A 294 21.55 -29.38 -12.37
CA ARG A 294 21.03 -29.24 -11.00
C ARG A 294 22.08 -28.62 -10.10
N ASP A 295 21.67 -27.68 -9.26
CA ASP A 295 22.47 -27.08 -8.20
C ASP A 295 21.91 -27.52 -6.86
N THR A 296 22.65 -28.38 -6.14
CA THR A 296 22.24 -28.90 -4.83
C THR A 296 23.03 -28.17 -3.76
N ILE A 297 22.31 -27.45 -2.89
CA ILE A 297 22.85 -26.69 -1.77
C ILE A 297 22.34 -27.31 -0.47
N TYR A 298 23.23 -27.94 0.28
CA TYR A 298 22.96 -28.35 1.66
C TYR A 298 23.53 -27.33 2.64
N LEU A 299 22.84 -27.17 3.76
CA LEU A 299 23.26 -26.36 4.90
C LEU A 299 23.38 -27.29 6.12
N GLU A 300 24.55 -27.30 6.75
CA GLU A 300 24.79 -28.00 8.02
C GLU A 300 24.60 -27.02 9.18
N LEU A 301 23.56 -27.28 9.99
CA LEU A 301 23.27 -26.62 11.25
C LEU A 301 23.95 -27.36 12.39
N ASN A 302 24.54 -26.65 13.34
CA ASN A 302 24.86 -27.23 14.65
C ASN A 302 23.63 -27.16 15.57
N LYS A 303 23.42 -28.16 16.43
CA LYS A 303 22.31 -28.21 17.40
C LYS A 303 22.26 -26.97 18.32
N ASP A 304 23.39 -26.30 18.57
CA ASP A 304 23.44 -25.09 19.38
C ASP A 304 22.89 -23.83 18.67
N GLN A 305 22.70 -23.87 17.35
CA GLN A 305 22.08 -22.80 16.53
C GLN A 305 20.55 -22.87 16.51
N LEU A 306 19.95 -24.00 16.94
CA LEU A 306 18.50 -24.15 17.03
C LEU A 306 17.93 -23.19 18.08
N GLY A 307 16.79 -22.55 17.76
CA GLY A 307 16.13 -21.57 18.61
C GLY A 307 16.79 -20.18 18.67
N ARG A 308 17.99 -20.00 18.09
CA ARG A 308 18.62 -18.66 17.99
C ARG A 308 17.98 -17.82 16.91
N LEU A 309 18.01 -16.50 17.10
CA LEU A 309 17.49 -15.53 16.15
C LEU A 309 18.55 -15.14 15.12
N PHE A 310 18.13 -15.15 13.87
CA PHE A 310 18.87 -14.72 12.69
C PHE A 310 18.06 -13.67 11.95
N MET A 311 18.75 -12.87 11.14
CA MET A 311 18.17 -11.92 10.19
C MET A 311 18.54 -12.39 8.78
N MET A 312 17.57 -12.37 7.86
CA MET A 312 17.76 -12.50 6.42
C MET A 312 17.43 -11.16 5.80
N GLU A 313 18.44 -10.38 5.44
CA GLU A 313 18.26 -9.14 4.70
C GLU A 313 18.21 -9.43 3.20
N VAL A 314 17.22 -8.86 2.50
CA VAL A 314 16.96 -9.15 1.08
C VAL A 314 16.99 -7.86 0.28
N THR A 315 17.92 -7.81 -0.68
CA THR A 315 18.25 -6.59 -1.41
C THR A 315 18.33 -6.86 -2.91
N ALA A 316 17.66 -6.03 -3.71
CA ALA A 316 17.78 -6.06 -5.16
C ALA A 316 19.22 -5.67 -5.57
N VAL A 317 19.94 -6.52 -6.32
CA VAL A 317 21.29 -6.21 -6.84
C VAL A 317 21.16 -5.35 -8.09
N THR A 318 20.31 -5.78 -9.03
CA THR A 318 19.88 -4.97 -10.19
C THR A 318 18.49 -4.40 -9.94
N GLY A 319 18.12 -3.34 -10.67
CA GLY A 319 16.78 -2.77 -10.62
C GLY A 319 15.98 -2.99 -11.90
N THR A 320 14.68 -2.66 -11.86
CA THR A 320 13.90 -2.30 -13.06
C THR A 320 13.62 -0.80 -13.03
N PRO A 321 13.61 -0.08 -14.17
CA PRO A 321 13.60 1.38 -14.13
C PRO A 321 12.28 2.01 -13.62
N ASP A 322 11.25 1.20 -13.38
CA ASP A 322 9.88 1.57 -13.01
C ASP A 322 9.38 0.99 -11.66
N ARG A 323 10.07 0.00 -11.04
CA ARG A 323 9.57 -0.71 -9.83
C ARG A 323 10.57 -0.83 -8.69
N LEU A 324 11.76 -1.38 -8.95
CA LEU A 324 12.80 -1.60 -7.94
C LEU A 324 14.11 -0.93 -8.36
N ALA A 325 14.69 -0.12 -7.50
CA ALA A 325 16.03 0.41 -7.73
C ALA A 325 17.11 -0.62 -7.37
N ALA A 326 18.29 -0.51 -7.98
CA ALA A 326 19.46 -1.24 -7.54
C ALA A 326 19.78 -0.88 -6.07
N GLY A 327 19.88 -1.90 -5.23
CA GLY A 327 20.08 -1.79 -3.79
C GLY A 327 18.82 -1.54 -2.94
N SER A 328 17.62 -1.61 -3.52
CA SER A 328 16.37 -1.51 -2.74
C SER A 328 16.18 -2.71 -1.79
N PRO A 329 15.67 -2.51 -0.55
CA PRO A 329 15.05 -3.59 0.21
C PRO A 329 13.92 -4.25 -0.58
N ILE A 330 13.71 -5.54 -0.32
CA ILE A 330 12.53 -6.27 -0.78
C ILE A 330 11.68 -6.63 0.45
N ASN A 331 12.03 -7.69 1.18
CA ASN A 331 11.37 -8.09 2.42
C ASN A 331 12.39 -8.79 3.33
N ASP A 332 12.78 -8.17 4.44
CA ASP A 332 13.75 -8.74 5.38
C ASP A 332 13.04 -9.57 6.47
N LEU A 333 13.61 -10.70 6.85
CA LEU A 333 12.99 -11.66 7.77
C LEU A 333 13.84 -11.88 9.03
N VAL A 334 13.24 -11.70 10.22
CA VAL A 334 13.78 -12.24 11.47
C VAL A 334 13.27 -13.67 11.62
N PHE A 335 14.17 -14.64 11.79
CA PHE A 335 13.80 -16.05 11.85
C PHE A 335 14.66 -16.84 12.86
N LYS A 336 14.22 -18.05 13.18
CA LYS A 336 14.94 -19.07 13.96
C LYS A 336 14.74 -20.45 13.32
N PHE A 337 15.67 -21.36 13.54
CA PHE A 337 15.49 -22.77 13.18
C PHE A 337 14.94 -23.56 14.37
N GLU A 338 13.82 -24.27 14.20
CA GLU A 338 13.24 -25.12 15.23
C GLU A 338 13.11 -26.57 14.78
N ARG A 339 13.48 -27.53 15.63
CA ARG A 339 13.31 -28.96 15.37
C ARG A 339 11.96 -29.44 15.91
N LYS A 340 11.10 -29.98 15.05
CA LYS A 340 9.80 -30.53 15.42
C LYS A 340 9.44 -31.71 14.51
N ASP A 341 8.91 -32.79 15.07
CA ASP A 341 8.40 -33.98 14.36
C ASP A 341 9.36 -34.54 13.28
N GLY A 342 10.67 -34.56 13.58
CA GLY A 342 11.72 -35.07 12.68
C GLY A 342 12.13 -34.12 11.55
N ARG A 343 11.66 -32.87 11.56
CA ARG A 343 11.99 -31.82 10.57
C ARG A 343 12.62 -30.60 11.24
N ILE A 344 13.24 -29.75 10.44
CA ILE A 344 13.70 -28.41 10.83
C ILE A 344 12.79 -27.38 10.17
N PHE A 345 12.17 -26.50 10.94
CA PHE A 345 11.34 -25.41 10.44
C PHE A 345 12.09 -24.09 10.46
N LEU A 346 11.86 -23.24 9.45
CA LEU A 346 12.21 -21.83 9.48
C LEU A 346 11.02 -21.06 10.06
N VAL A 347 11.21 -20.48 11.24
CA VAL A 347 10.13 -19.87 12.04
C VAL A 347 10.39 -18.39 12.25
N THR A 348 9.45 -17.54 11.85
CA THR A 348 9.45 -16.10 12.13
C THR A 348 8.70 -15.85 13.44
N PRO A 349 9.37 -15.37 14.50
CA PRO A 349 8.74 -15.19 15.81
C PRO A 349 7.82 -13.98 15.86
N ASN A 350 6.75 -14.04 16.65
CA ASN A 350 5.90 -12.88 16.87
C ASN A 350 6.53 -11.90 17.89
N TYR A 351 7.19 -10.87 17.37
CA TYR A 351 7.79 -9.82 18.20
C TYR A 351 6.94 -8.55 18.36
N LYS A 352 5.71 -8.53 17.83
CA LYS A 352 4.79 -7.37 17.91
C LYS A 352 4.00 -7.34 19.22
N PHE A 353 3.78 -8.49 19.84
CA PHE A 353 3.05 -8.65 21.11
C PHE A 353 3.96 -9.37 22.11
N ARG A 354 4.20 -8.78 23.29
CA ARG A 354 5.17 -9.27 24.29
C ARG A 354 4.57 -9.23 25.70
N ALA A 355 5.19 -9.94 26.62
CA ALA A 355 4.98 -9.85 28.07
C ALA A 355 6.22 -10.44 28.77
N ASP A 356 6.37 -10.20 30.08
CA ASP A 356 7.49 -10.72 30.86
C ASP A 356 7.48 -12.26 30.89
N GLU A 357 8.63 -12.85 30.60
CA GLU A 357 8.76 -14.30 30.51
C GLU A 357 8.47 -15.03 31.83
N GLY A 358 7.99 -16.27 31.71
CA GLY A 358 7.57 -17.10 32.84
C GLY A 358 6.18 -16.74 33.43
N THR A 359 5.64 -15.55 33.15
CA THR A 359 4.32 -15.13 33.67
C THR A 359 3.15 -15.91 33.05
N PRO A 360 1.96 -15.94 33.70
CA PRO A 360 0.74 -16.41 33.08
C PRO A 360 0.35 -15.62 31.82
N VAL A 361 0.64 -14.31 31.81
CA VAL A 361 0.35 -13.42 30.68
C VAL A 361 1.19 -13.78 29.46
N ALA A 362 2.49 -14.05 29.60
CA ALA A 362 3.32 -14.53 28.50
C ALA A 362 2.81 -15.85 27.89
N ARG A 363 2.23 -16.75 28.70
CA ARG A 363 1.55 -17.96 28.19
C ARG A 363 0.27 -17.65 27.43
N ALA A 364 -0.47 -16.61 27.80
CA ALA A 364 -1.64 -16.14 27.05
C ALA A 364 -1.22 -15.48 25.73
N VAL A 365 -0.24 -14.56 25.76
CA VAL A 365 0.34 -13.91 24.56
C VAL A 365 0.81 -14.96 23.54
N ARG A 366 1.60 -15.96 23.95
CA ARG A 366 2.04 -17.06 23.05
C ARG A 366 0.91 -17.94 22.49
N ARG A 367 -0.27 -17.96 23.12
CA ARG A 367 -1.45 -18.68 22.61
C ARG A 367 -2.28 -17.83 21.66
N SER A 368 -2.36 -16.52 21.89
CA SER A 368 -3.14 -15.58 21.09
C SER A 368 -2.38 -15.07 19.85
N PHE A 369 -1.04 -15.03 19.92
CA PHE A 369 -0.18 -14.45 18.90
C PHE A 369 0.91 -15.47 18.53
N ALA A 370 0.59 -16.37 17.59
CA ALA A 370 1.48 -17.44 17.18
C ALA A 370 2.69 -16.93 16.36
N ASP A 371 3.77 -17.70 16.42
CA ASP A 371 4.91 -17.62 15.48
C ASP A 371 4.50 -18.19 14.11
N ALA A 372 5.08 -17.67 13.03
CA ALA A 372 4.81 -18.12 11.66
C ALA A 372 5.87 -19.12 11.18
N TYR A 373 5.44 -20.23 10.57
CA TYR A 373 6.32 -21.23 9.95
C TYR A 373 6.39 -20.93 8.44
N LEU A 374 7.55 -20.54 7.93
CA LEU A 374 7.71 -20.16 6.53
C LEU A 374 8.18 -21.33 5.65
N GLU A 375 9.08 -22.17 6.16
CA GLU A 375 9.62 -23.33 5.45
C GLU A 375 9.82 -24.54 6.37
N ALA A 376 9.84 -25.74 5.79
CA ALA A 376 10.00 -27.01 6.52
C ALA A 376 10.96 -27.97 5.82
N PHE A 377 12.18 -28.07 6.33
CA PHE A 377 13.25 -28.90 5.78
C PHE A 377 13.24 -30.31 6.38
N LYS A 378 13.42 -31.31 5.51
CA LYS A 378 13.76 -32.68 5.91
C LYS A 378 15.22 -32.73 6.37
N ILE A 379 15.48 -33.49 7.44
CA ILE A 379 16.84 -33.87 7.84
C ILE A 379 17.34 -34.95 6.87
N GLU A 380 18.42 -34.66 6.15
CA GLU A 380 19.02 -35.57 5.16
C GLU A 380 20.08 -36.48 5.79
N ALA A 381 20.81 -35.97 6.78
CA ALA A 381 21.79 -36.69 7.58
C ALA A 381 22.02 -35.98 8.92
N GLU A 382 22.45 -36.72 9.95
CA GLU A 382 23.02 -36.15 11.18
C GLU A 382 24.48 -36.58 11.33
N GLN A 383 25.27 -35.75 12.01
CA GLN A 383 26.63 -36.08 12.42
C GLN A 383 26.74 -36.00 13.96
N PRO A 384 26.72 -37.15 14.67
CA PRO A 384 26.71 -37.17 16.13
C PRO A 384 27.98 -36.60 16.78
N ASP A 385 29.15 -36.72 16.15
CA ASP A 385 30.44 -36.31 16.73
C ASP A 385 30.57 -34.79 16.93
N ARG A 386 29.99 -33.99 16.01
CA ARG A 386 30.01 -32.52 16.00
C ARG A 386 28.63 -31.89 16.12
N ASN A 387 27.61 -32.68 16.46
CA ASN A 387 26.21 -32.25 16.58
C ASN A 387 25.63 -31.60 15.31
N GLY A 388 26.10 -32.01 14.13
CA GLY A 388 25.63 -31.50 12.84
C GLY A 388 24.28 -32.08 12.42
N ILE A 389 23.46 -31.25 11.76
CA ILE A 389 22.19 -31.62 11.11
C ILE A 389 22.23 -31.06 9.68
N LEU A 390 22.14 -31.92 8.68
CA LEU A 390 22.15 -31.52 7.26
C LEU A 390 20.73 -31.33 6.73
N ILE A 391 20.45 -30.17 6.18
CA ILE A 391 19.18 -29.84 5.52
C ILE A 391 19.40 -29.37 4.07
N ASN A 392 18.44 -29.66 3.19
CA ASN A 392 18.45 -29.17 1.80
C ASN A 392 17.83 -27.78 1.71
N VAL A 393 18.59 -26.79 1.24
CA VAL A 393 18.15 -25.39 1.08
C VAL A 393 18.20 -24.93 -0.38
N SER A 394 18.34 -25.85 -1.34
CA SER A 394 18.46 -25.54 -2.78
C SER A 394 17.29 -24.69 -3.31
N ASP A 395 16.08 -24.95 -2.82
CA ASP A 395 14.88 -24.22 -3.25
C ASP A 395 14.61 -22.95 -2.42
N LEU A 396 15.24 -22.77 -1.24
CA LEU A 396 15.03 -21.58 -0.38
C LEU A 396 15.40 -20.27 -1.10
N PHE A 397 16.45 -20.30 -1.93
CA PHE A 397 16.95 -19.15 -2.69
C PHE A 397 16.48 -19.15 -4.16
N ARG A 398 15.52 -20.02 -4.50
CA ARG A 398 14.85 -20.11 -5.82
C ARG A 398 13.32 -20.01 -5.71
N SER A 399 12.78 -20.12 -4.49
CA SER A 399 11.40 -19.81 -4.14
C SER A 399 11.22 -18.31 -3.95
N ASP A 400 9.97 -17.92 -3.65
CA ASP A 400 9.60 -16.53 -3.38
C ASP A 400 9.53 -16.24 -1.87
N ILE A 401 10.48 -16.80 -1.09
CA ILE A 401 10.50 -16.70 0.39
C ILE A 401 10.48 -15.26 0.91
N ALA A 402 10.97 -14.31 0.10
CA ALA A 402 11.03 -12.89 0.41
C ALA A 402 9.95 -12.08 -0.36
N GLU A 403 8.90 -12.73 -0.86
CA GLU A 403 7.77 -12.11 -1.56
C GLU A 403 8.22 -11.17 -2.70
N ILE A 404 9.30 -11.51 -3.43
CA ILE A 404 9.86 -10.71 -4.53
C ILE A 404 8.80 -10.52 -5.62
N SER A 405 7.95 -11.53 -5.87
CA SER A 405 6.86 -11.40 -6.84
C SER A 405 5.85 -10.30 -6.49
N SER A 406 5.72 -9.90 -5.22
CA SER A 406 4.82 -8.82 -4.80
C SER A 406 5.19 -7.49 -5.47
N ALA A 407 6.47 -7.21 -5.65
CA ALA A 407 6.98 -6.03 -6.37
C ALA A 407 6.63 -6.04 -7.88
N PHE A 408 6.17 -7.18 -8.41
CA PHE A 408 5.79 -7.35 -9.81
C PHE A 408 4.32 -7.71 -10.05
N SER A 409 3.59 -8.02 -8.97
CA SER A 409 2.12 -8.04 -8.93
C SER A 409 1.54 -6.62 -9.14
N GLY A 410 0.32 -6.54 -9.69
CA GLY A 410 -0.20 -5.30 -10.28
C GLY A 410 -0.50 -4.15 -9.31
N GLY A 411 0.43 -3.22 -9.16
CA GLY A 411 0.21 -1.87 -8.60
C GLY A 411 0.31 -1.79 -7.08
N SER A 412 1.09 -0.82 -6.59
CA SER A 412 1.22 -0.57 -5.15
C SER A 412 0.03 0.23 -4.59
N GLY A 413 -0.46 -0.17 -3.41
CA GLY A 413 -1.54 0.50 -2.68
C GLY A 413 -2.94 0.32 -3.24
N ILE A 414 -3.89 1.14 -2.76
CA ILE A 414 -5.32 1.09 -3.11
C ILE A 414 -5.54 1.26 -4.63
N ALA A 415 -4.61 1.93 -5.32
CA ALA A 415 -4.60 2.06 -6.77
C ALA A 415 -4.39 0.72 -7.50
N GLY A 416 -3.57 -0.20 -6.97
CA GLY A 416 -3.41 -1.55 -7.53
C GLY A 416 -4.71 -2.36 -7.44
N MET A 417 -5.35 -2.32 -6.26
CA MET A 417 -6.64 -2.98 -6.00
C MET A 417 -7.81 -2.45 -6.84
N THR A 418 -7.69 -1.23 -7.41
CA THR A 418 -8.80 -0.57 -8.13
C THR A 418 -8.55 -0.32 -9.61
N SER A 419 -7.30 -0.44 -10.10
CA SER A 419 -6.98 -0.14 -11.50
C SER A 419 -6.88 -1.35 -12.42
N GLY A 420 -6.64 -2.56 -11.89
CA GLY A 420 -6.74 -3.84 -12.62
C GLY A 420 -5.93 -3.97 -13.92
N GLY A 421 -5.00 -3.05 -14.18
CA GLY A 421 -4.45 -2.80 -15.53
C GLY A 421 -2.94 -3.01 -15.67
N GLY A 422 -2.25 -3.36 -14.59
CA GLY A 422 -0.84 -3.72 -14.64
C GLY A 422 -0.65 -5.11 -15.27
N ALA A 423 0.32 -5.25 -16.17
CA ALA A 423 0.77 -6.58 -16.58
C ALA A 423 1.28 -7.34 -15.34
N SER A 424 0.60 -8.43 -14.96
CA SER A 424 1.07 -9.36 -13.95
C SER A 424 2.27 -10.13 -14.49
N TYR A 425 3.25 -10.39 -13.63
CA TYR A 425 4.38 -11.25 -13.95
C TYR A 425 4.44 -12.42 -12.96
N SER A 426 4.72 -13.60 -13.49
CA SER A 426 4.94 -14.84 -12.73
C SER A 426 6.43 -15.20 -12.74
N MET A 427 6.93 -15.73 -11.62
CA MET A 427 8.30 -16.23 -11.55
C MET A 427 8.49 -17.47 -12.44
N ASP A 428 9.48 -17.41 -13.32
CA ASP A 428 9.92 -18.51 -14.17
C ASP A 428 11.01 -19.31 -13.41
N ARG A 429 10.60 -20.44 -12.83
CA ARG A 429 11.48 -21.28 -12.00
C ARG A 429 12.62 -21.93 -12.79
N ASP A 430 12.42 -22.20 -14.07
CA ASP A 430 13.43 -22.85 -14.93
C ASP A 430 14.54 -21.87 -15.32
N LYS A 431 14.22 -20.58 -15.42
CA LYS A 431 15.20 -19.50 -15.61
C LYS A 431 15.69 -18.84 -14.31
N THR A 432 15.25 -19.31 -13.14
CA THR A 432 15.65 -18.79 -11.82
C THR A 432 16.69 -19.71 -11.16
N TYR A 433 17.87 -19.16 -10.84
CA TYR A 433 19.03 -19.92 -10.33
C TYR A 433 19.90 -19.12 -9.36
N VAL A 434 20.69 -19.82 -8.56
CA VAL A 434 21.67 -19.23 -7.64
C VAL A 434 22.97 -18.95 -8.40
N GLU A 435 23.37 -17.68 -8.51
CA GLU A 435 24.64 -17.29 -9.14
C GLU A 435 25.81 -17.64 -8.23
N THR A 436 25.85 -17.06 -7.02
CA THR A 436 26.99 -17.17 -6.11
C THR A 436 26.55 -17.48 -4.68
N VAL A 437 27.36 -18.28 -3.99
CA VAL A 437 27.26 -18.49 -2.54
C VAL A 437 28.61 -18.10 -1.93
N GLN A 438 28.62 -17.10 -1.06
CA GLN A 438 29.79 -16.62 -0.34
C GLN A 438 29.55 -16.80 1.15
N VAL A 439 30.41 -17.56 1.83
CA VAL A 439 30.27 -17.87 3.25
C VAL A 439 31.39 -17.19 4.03
N PHE A 440 31.02 -16.45 5.07
CA PHE A 440 31.93 -15.75 5.97
C PHE A 440 31.71 -16.25 7.42
N PRO A 441 32.64 -15.95 8.36
CA PRO A 441 32.51 -16.40 9.75
C PRO A 441 31.24 -15.91 10.47
N GLU A 442 30.72 -14.73 10.10
CA GLU A 442 29.57 -14.11 10.78
C GLU A 442 28.34 -13.92 9.90
N ASN A 443 28.43 -14.20 8.59
CA ASN A 443 27.31 -14.05 7.67
C ASN A 443 27.44 -14.96 6.42
N LEU A 444 26.31 -15.24 5.79
CA LEU A 444 26.19 -15.95 4.52
C LEU A 444 25.57 -14.99 3.49
N VAL A 445 26.18 -14.87 2.31
CA VAL A 445 25.66 -14.09 1.19
C VAL A 445 25.33 -15.02 0.03
N VAL A 446 24.06 -15.05 -0.39
CA VAL A 446 23.59 -15.81 -1.55
C VAL A 446 23.03 -14.85 -2.58
N ARG A 447 23.49 -14.94 -3.83
CA ARG A 447 22.96 -14.15 -4.95
C ARG A 447 22.19 -15.05 -5.89
N SER A 448 20.95 -14.68 -6.20
CA SER A 448 20.08 -15.39 -7.12
C SER A 448 19.69 -14.49 -8.29
N ALA A 449 19.76 -15.05 -9.50
CA ALA A 449 19.18 -14.47 -10.70
C ALA A 449 17.73 -14.99 -10.81
N TYR A 450 16.77 -14.12 -10.50
CA TYR A 450 15.36 -14.35 -10.73
C TYR A 450 14.97 -13.94 -12.14
N HIS A 451 14.00 -14.65 -12.71
CA HIS A 451 13.37 -14.28 -13.96
C HIS A 451 11.86 -14.27 -13.78
N PHE A 452 11.22 -13.18 -14.19
CA PHE A 452 9.76 -13.06 -14.20
C PHE A 452 9.27 -12.90 -15.64
N THR A 453 8.30 -13.72 -16.03
CA THR A 453 7.64 -13.68 -17.33
C THR A 453 6.24 -13.10 -17.17
N ARG A 454 5.79 -12.33 -18.16
CA ARG A 454 4.43 -11.79 -18.13
C ARG A 454 3.38 -12.91 -18.20
N SER A 455 2.41 -12.87 -17.29
CA SER A 455 1.24 -13.75 -17.31
C SER A 455 0.04 -13.07 -17.99
N GLY A 456 -0.72 -13.82 -18.79
CA GLY A 456 -1.89 -13.35 -19.54
C GLY A 456 -1.63 -12.98 -21.01
N SER A 457 -2.58 -13.32 -21.89
CA SER A 457 -2.43 -13.25 -23.36
C SER A 457 -3.18 -12.11 -24.06
N ALA A 458 -4.03 -11.36 -23.35
CA ALA A 458 -4.83 -10.30 -23.94
C ALA A 458 -4.04 -8.98 -24.08
N ARG A 459 -3.73 -8.58 -25.32
CA ARG A 459 -3.29 -7.23 -25.66
C ARG A 459 -4.49 -6.27 -25.69
N SER A 460 -4.91 -5.80 -24.52
CA SER A 460 -5.81 -4.64 -24.44
C SER A 460 -5.10 -3.38 -24.97
N ALA A 461 -5.87 -2.38 -25.41
CA ALA A 461 -5.29 -1.11 -25.85
C ALA A 461 -4.45 -0.45 -24.73
N ALA A 462 -4.90 -0.55 -23.47
CA ALA A 462 -4.15 -0.09 -22.31
C ALA A 462 -2.83 -0.84 -22.13
N ALA A 463 -2.80 -2.16 -22.34
CA ALA A 463 -1.56 -2.94 -22.26
C ALA A 463 -0.57 -2.60 -23.38
N VAL A 464 -1.04 -2.31 -24.60
CA VAL A 464 -0.18 -1.85 -25.71
C VAL A 464 0.40 -0.47 -25.43
N LEU A 465 -0.39 0.44 -24.84
CA LEU A 465 0.09 1.75 -24.39
C LEU A 465 1.12 1.65 -23.26
N ALA A 466 0.91 0.75 -22.30
CA ALA A 466 1.89 0.46 -21.24
C ALA A 466 3.17 -0.22 -21.77
N GLU A 467 3.06 -1.11 -22.78
CA GLU A 467 4.22 -1.66 -23.51
C GLU A 467 5.04 -0.54 -24.18
N ALA A 468 4.39 0.43 -24.82
CA ALA A 468 5.04 1.53 -25.54
C ALA A 468 5.79 2.53 -24.64
N GLN A 469 5.47 2.59 -23.35
CA GLN A 469 6.19 3.39 -22.35
C GLN A 469 7.08 2.55 -21.41
N SER A 470 7.16 1.23 -21.60
CA SER A 470 7.97 0.40 -20.72
C SER A 470 9.46 0.70 -20.91
N PRO A 471 10.21 1.04 -19.84
CA PRO A 471 11.65 1.26 -19.93
C PRO A 471 12.45 -0.07 -19.94
N LEU A 472 11.76 -1.21 -20.01
CA LEU A 472 12.35 -2.55 -20.13
C LEU A 472 12.79 -2.80 -21.58
N ALA A 473 13.87 -3.58 -21.77
CA ALA A 473 14.32 -4.00 -23.10
C ALA A 473 13.30 -4.90 -23.83
N ASP A 474 12.51 -5.68 -23.09
CA ASP A 474 11.34 -6.41 -23.60
C ASP A 474 10.29 -6.55 -22.47
N PRO A 475 9.07 -5.99 -22.60
CA PRO A 475 8.03 -6.01 -21.56
C PRO A 475 7.38 -7.39 -21.33
N ARG A 476 7.95 -8.47 -21.87
CA ARG A 476 7.57 -9.87 -21.56
C ARG A 476 8.50 -10.52 -20.54
N SER A 477 9.65 -9.89 -20.24
CA SER A 477 10.80 -10.50 -19.57
C SER A 477 11.47 -9.54 -18.59
N ILE A 478 11.37 -9.83 -17.29
CA ILE A 478 12.07 -9.11 -16.23
C ILE A 478 13.15 -10.02 -15.61
N PRO A 479 14.43 -9.84 -15.95
CA PRO A 479 15.54 -10.38 -15.16
C PRO A 479 15.79 -9.50 -13.93
N LEU A 480 15.93 -10.12 -12.75
CA LEU A 480 16.24 -9.42 -11.50
C LEU A 480 17.28 -10.21 -10.71
N LYS A 481 18.41 -9.59 -10.36
CA LYS A 481 19.37 -10.17 -9.41
C LYS A 481 19.01 -9.75 -7.99
N VAL A 482 19.02 -10.68 -7.04
CA VAL A 482 18.70 -10.46 -5.62
C VAL A 482 19.81 -11.04 -4.74
N SER A 483 20.17 -10.32 -3.68
CA SER A 483 21.15 -10.70 -2.66
C SER A 483 20.43 -10.97 -1.34
N TYR A 484 20.71 -12.14 -0.77
CA TYR A 484 20.29 -12.58 0.56
C TYR A 484 21.50 -12.53 1.50
N THR A 485 21.44 -11.73 2.55
CA THR A 485 22.47 -11.69 3.60
C THR A 485 21.91 -12.23 4.90
N LEU A 486 22.39 -13.41 5.33
CA LEU A 486 21.94 -14.10 6.55
C LEU A 486 22.99 -13.95 7.66
N PHE A 487 22.59 -13.51 8.86
CA PHE A 487 23.47 -13.35 10.03
C PHE A 487 22.72 -13.55 11.35
N GLU A 488 23.45 -13.84 12.44
CA GLU A 488 22.89 -14.04 13.79
C GLU A 488 22.58 -12.69 14.46
N LEU A 489 21.38 -12.54 15.03
CA LEU A 489 21.01 -11.38 15.86
C LEU A 489 21.54 -11.54 17.28
N LYS A 490 22.87 -11.46 17.41
CA LYS A 490 23.61 -11.55 18.68
C LYS A 490 23.21 -10.43 19.64
N ASP A 491 23.22 -10.71 20.95
CA ASP A 491 23.21 -9.65 21.95
C ASP A 491 24.58 -8.93 21.91
N THR A 492 24.56 -7.65 21.55
CA THR A 492 25.77 -6.80 21.47
C THR A 492 25.97 -5.95 22.72
N GLY A 493 25.09 -6.06 23.73
CA GLY A 493 25.00 -5.10 24.84
C GLY A 493 24.32 -3.78 24.45
N TYR A 494 23.78 -3.69 23.23
CA TYR A 494 23.04 -2.51 22.78
C TYR A 494 21.80 -2.27 23.66
N LYS A 495 21.74 -1.08 24.26
CA LYS A 495 20.58 -0.63 25.03
C LYS A 495 19.58 0.06 24.11
N PRO A 496 18.31 -0.35 24.05
CA PRO A 496 17.25 0.44 23.42
C PRO A 496 17.08 1.81 24.10
N ARG A 497 16.62 2.83 23.38
CA ARG A 497 16.22 4.13 23.95
C ARG A 497 14.76 4.41 23.62
N LEU A 498 13.98 4.80 24.64
CA LEU A 498 12.56 5.08 24.50
C LEU A 498 12.33 6.33 23.64
N ALA A 499 11.25 6.35 22.85
CA ALA A 499 10.82 7.51 22.08
C ALA A 499 10.05 8.53 22.94
N ASP A 500 10.16 9.82 22.58
CA ASP A 500 9.36 10.93 23.13
C ASP A 500 8.79 11.73 21.95
N PRO A 501 7.47 11.99 21.90
CA PRO A 501 6.83 12.61 20.73
C PRO A 501 7.26 14.06 20.46
N ARG A 502 8.03 14.68 21.35
CA ARG A 502 8.64 16.02 21.16
C ARG A 502 9.92 15.98 20.32
N VAL A 503 10.51 14.80 20.09
CA VAL A 503 11.76 14.63 19.32
C VAL A 503 11.52 13.66 18.17
N GLY A 504 11.87 14.08 16.95
CA GLY A 504 11.51 13.40 15.72
C GLY A 504 12.38 12.21 15.36
N TYR A 505 12.21 11.09 16.05
CA TYR A 505 12.85 9.81 15.69
C TYR A 505 11.86 8.82 15.06
N PHE A 506 12.33 8.06 14.07
CA PHE A 506 11.70 6.81 13.68
C PHE A 506 11.80 5.81 14.85
N HIS A 507 10.89 4.85 14.95
CA HIS A 507 10.88 3.90 16.06
C HIS A 507 10.26 2.55 15.68
N THR A 508 10.70 1.49 16.36
CA THR A 508 9.97 0.22 16.42
C THR A 508 8.92 0.32 17.53
N GLU A 509 7.77 -0.32 17.34
CA GLU A 509 6.67 -0.39 18.30
C GLU A 509 6.33 -1.85 18.58
N TYR A 510 6.11 -2.20 19.85
CA TYR A 510 5.48 -3.45 20.26
C TYR A 510 4.45 -3.19 21.37
N GLN A 511 3.46 -4.07 21.48
CA GLN A 511 2.48 -4.05 22.55
C GLN A 511 2.92 -4.94 23.71
N ASP A 512 2.89 -4.40 24.93
CA ASP A 512 3.43 -5.03 26.13
C ASP A 512 2.30 -5.37 27.12
N PHE A 513 1.90 -6.63 27.17
CA PHE A 513 0.81 -7.10 28.03
C PHE A 513 1.22 -7.23 29.51
N SER A 514 2.49 -7.03 29.88
CA SER A 514 2.85 -6.81 31.29
C SER A 514 2.40 -5.45 31.82
N ARG A 515 1.96 -4.54 30.96
CA ARG A 515 1.55 -3.16 31.30
C ARG A 515 0.03 -2.99 31.34
N ASP A 516 -0.63 -3.89 32.06
CA ASP A 516 -2.11 -3.98 32.17
C ASP A 516 -2.80 -2.74 32.77
N SER A 517 -2.05 -1.93 33.51
CA SER A 517 -2.50 -0.73 34.23
C SER A 517 -2.19 0.58 33.51
N ALA A 518 -1.70 0.53 32.27
CA ALA A 518 -1.39 1.71 31.45
C ALA A 518 -2.43 1.92 30.34
N ASP A 519 -2.91 3.17 30.17
CA ASP A 519 -3.86 3.56 29.10
C ASP A 519 -3.30 3.29 27.69
N ASP A 520 -1.97 3.36 27.52
CA ASP A 520 -1.24 2.86 26.35
C ASP A 520 -0.22 1.82 26.82
N ASN A 521 -0.43 0.56 26.44
CA ASN A 521 0.47 -0.55 26.72
C ASN A 521 1.52 -0.75 25.61
N LYS A 522 1.64 0.17 24.64
CA LYS A 522 2.68 0.14 23.61
C LYS A 522 4.00 0.71 24.12
N VAL A 523 5.10 0.08 23.67
CA VAL A 523 6.48 0.51 23.94
C VAL A 523 7.15 0.82 22.62
N ARG A 524 7.84 1.97 22.57
CA ARG A 524 8.45 2.53 21.35
C ARG A 524 9.94 2.78 21.57
N PHE A 525 10.79 2.18 20.75
CA PHE A 525 12.25 2.39 20.78
C PHE A 525 12.72 3.11 19.54
N ILE A 526 13.48 4.20 19.70
CA ILE A 526 14.00 4.99 18.58
C ILE A 526 14.98 4.19 17.73
N TYR A 527 15.02 4.47 16.43
CA TYR A 527 16.07 4.01 15.54
C TYR A 527 17.36 4.77 15.83
N ARG A 528 18.42 4.05 16.21
CA ARG A 528 19.75 4.64 16.41
C ARG A 528 20.87 3.62 16.23
N TRP A 529 22.06 4.11 15.89
CA TRP A 529 23.29 3.31 15.84
C TRP A 529 23.78 2.91 17.23
N HIS A 530 24.45 1.75 17.31
CA HIS A 530 25.16 1.35 18.52
C HIS A 530 26.51 2.08 18.62
N LEU A 531 26.53 3.25 19.26
CA LEU A 531 27.75 4.02 19.53
C LEU A 531 28.14 3.95 21.00
N GLU A 532 29.34 3.44 21.27
CA GLU A 532 30.01 3.48 22.56
C GLU A 532 31.32 4.26 22.46
N LYS A 533 31.66 5.06 23.46
CA LYS A 533 32.94 5.77 23.53
C LYS A 533 34.11 4.79 23.72
N SER A 534 35.23 5.02 23.04
CA SER A 534 36.48 4.29 23.27
C SER A 534 37.03 4.54 24.68
N ASP A 535 36.91 5.79 25.18
CA ASP A 535 37.07 6.14 26.58
C ASP A 535 35.69 6.52 27.18
N PRO A 536 35.05 5.64 27.97
CA PRO A 536 33.77 5.92 28.62
C PRO A 536 33.77 7.09 29.60
N LYS A 537 34.94 7.52 30.11
CA LYS A 537 35.07 8.61 31.09
C LYS A 537 35.29 9.97 30.45
N ALA A 538 35.77 10.02 29.21
CA ALA A 538 36.00 11.28 28.51
C ALA A 538 34.67 11.98 28.14
N ALA A 539 34.64 13.31 28.27
CA ALA A 539 33.49 14.12 27.84
C ALA A 539 33.23 13.96 26.33
N VAL A 540 34.30 13.92 25.54
CA VAL A 540 34.30 13.61 24.10
C VAL A 540 35.29 12.49 23.83
N SER A 541 34.90 11.46 23.07
CA SER A 541 35.76 10.36 22.64
C SER A 541 35.42 9.95 21.21
N THR A 542 36.34 9.28 20.51
CA THR A 542 35.96 8.50 19.32
C THR A 542 35.04 7.35 19.72
N PRO A 543 34.18 6.84 18.81
CA PRO A 543 33.46 5.60 19.08
C PRO A 543 34.41 4.39 19.00
N LYS A 544 34.09 3.29 19.70
CA LYS A 544 34.74 1.98 19.51
C LYS A 544 34.57 1.49 18.07
N ASN A 545 33.36 1.62 17.55
CA ASN A 545 32.96 1.26 16.18
C ASN A 545 32.33 2.51 15.52
N PRO A 546 33.04 3.20 14.60
CA PRO A 546 32.46 4.32 13.85
C PRO A 546 31.49 3.83 12.76
N ILE A 547 30.54 4.69 12.38
CA ILE A 547 29.61 4.46 11.27
C ILE A 547 30.40 4.71 9.97
N VAL A 548 30.83 3.64 9.31
CA VAL A 548 31.62 3.73 8.08
C VAL A 548 30.69 3.68 6.87
N PHE A 549 30.67 4.76 6.08
CA PHE A 549 30.00 4.87 4.79
C PHE A 549 30.99 4.78 3.63
N TRP A 550 30.60 4.12 2.55
CA TRP A 550 31.38 4.02 1.31
C TRP A 550 30.68 4.78 0.19
N LEU A 551 31.44 5.64 -0.49
CA LEU A 551 31.02 6.24 -1.75
C LEU A 551 31.14 5.18 -2.85
N ASP A 552 30.04 4.83 -3.49
CA ASP A 552 29.98 4.02 -4.70
C ASP A 552 30.94 4.56 -5.78
N ASN A 553 31.61 3.65 -6.50
CA ASN A 553 32.52 4.01 -7.57
C ASN A 553 31.80 4.59 -8.80
N ALA A 554 30.50 4.32 -8.97
CA ALA A 554 29.65 4.94 -10.00
C ALA A 554 29.34 6.43 -9.78
N ILE A 555 29.60 7.00 -8.59
CA ILE A 555 29.42 8.44 -8.35
C ILE A 555 30.43 9.23 -9.22
N PRO A 556 30.00 10.14 -10.11
CA PRO A 556 30.91 10.92 -10.94
C PRO A 556 31.89 11.75 -10.10
N LEU A 557 33.15 11.81 -10.55
CA LEU A 557 34.27 12.38 -9.80
C LEU A 557 33.99 13.80 -9.31
N GLU A 558 33.31 14.62 -10.12
CA GLU A 558 32.98 15.99 -9.80
C GLU A 558 31.95 16.14 -8.65
N TYR A 559 31.21 15.09 -8.29
CA TYR A 559 30.21 15.12 -7.22
C TYR A 559 30.65 14.44 -5.92
N ARG A 560 31.69 13.59 -5.94
CA ARG A 560 32.14 12.79 -4.78
C ARG A 560 32.40 13.64 -3.52
N ASP A 561 32.96 14.84 -3.65
CA ASP A 561 33.20 15.75 -2.52
C ASP A 561 31.92 16.37 -1.95
N ALA A 562 30.93 16.68 -2.79
CA ALA A 562 29.63 17.20 -2.31
C ALA A 562 28.89 16.14 -1.49
N VAL A 563 28.90 14.89 -1.96
CA VAL A 563 28.35 13.73 -1.28
C VAL A 563 29.08 13.47 0.05
N ARG A 564 30.41 13.42 0.02
CA ARG A 564 31.28 13.24 1.20
C ARG A 564 31.01 14.29 2.28
N HIS A 565 30.90 15.57 1.89
CA HIS A 565 30.59 16.65 2.83
C HIS A 565 29.19 16.53 3.44
N GLY A 566 28.16 16.14 2.66
CA GLY A 566 26.81 15.97 3.19
C GLY A 566 26.71 14.89 4.27
N ILE A 567 27.44 13.79 4.11
CA ILE A 567 27.53 12.73 5.13
C ILE A 567 28.33 13.21 6.36
N LEU A 568 29.52 13.78 6.16
CA LEU A 568 30.43 14.12 7.26
C LEU A 568 29.94 15.31 8.12
N ASP A 569 29.04 16.16 7.62
CA ASP A 569 28.56 17.33 8.36
C ASP A 569 27.87 16.95 9.69
N TRP A 570 27.20 15.79 9.72
CA TRP A 570 26.57 15.20 10.91
C TRP A 570 27.53 14.97 12.08
N ASN A 571 28.84 14.85 11.85
CA ASN A 571 29.82 14.80 12.94
C ASN A 571 29.79 16.04 13.85
N LYS A 572 29.29 17.19 13.38
CA LYS A 572 29.03 18.38 14.24
C LYS A 572 28.00 18.09 15.33
N ALA A 573 26.95 17.34 15.01
CA ALA A 573 25.91 16.95 15.94
C ALA A 573 26.40 15.85 16.89
N PHE A 574 27.06 14.82 16.37
CA PHE A 574 27.66 13.75 17.19
C PHE A 574 28.72 14.28 18.17
N LEU A 575 29.51 15.28 17.78
CA LEU A 575 30.48 15.93 18.67
C LEU A 575 29.80 16.57 19.89
N LYS A 576 28.57 17.09 19.74
CA LYS A 576 27.77 17.62 20.86
C LYS A 576 27.16 16.53 21.74
N ALA A 577 26.87 15.35 21.18
CA ALA A 577 26.51 14.16 21.95
C ALA A 577 27.74 13.43 22.59
N GLY A 578 28.96 13.95 22.39
CA GLY A 578 30.19 13.42 22.98
C GLY A 578 30.98 12.45 22.10
N PHE A 579 30.66 12.32 20.82
CA PHE A 579 31.35 11.45 19.87
C PHE A 579 32.12 12.25 18.82
N LYS A 580 33.45 12.17 18.84
CA LYS A 580 34.31 12.70 17.79
C LYS A 580 34.40 11.68 16.64
N ASP A 581 34.34 12.15 15.40
CA ASP A 581 34.54 11.33 14.19
C ASP A 581 33.62 10.08 14.18
N ALA A 582 32.36 10.26 14.60
CA ALA A 582 31.36 9.20 14.72
C ALA A 582 31.02 8.55 13.37
N ILE A 583 31.04 9.35 12.29
CA ILE A 583 30.85 8.93 10.91
C ILE A 583 32.16 9.08 10.14
N VAL A 584 32.53 8.05 9.38
CA VAL A 584 33.71 8.01 8.52
C VAL A 584 33.29 7.69 7.09
N VAL A 585 33.78 8.44 6.11
CA VAL A 585 33.48 8.21 4.68
C VAL A 585 34.72 7.68 3.95
N LYS A 586 34.58 6.54 3.28
CA LYS A 586 35.59 5.90 2.43
C LYS A 586 35.16 5.94 0.96
N GLN A 587 36.09 5.71 0.04
CA GLN A 587 35.80 5.53 -1.39
C GLN A 587 35.81 4.02 -1.69
N MET A 588 34.77 3.51 -2.34
CA MET A 588 34.77 2.16 -2.89
C MET A 588 35.84 2.07 -4.00
N PRO A 589 36.75 1.08 -3.97
CA PRO A 589 37.68 0.82 -5.05
C PRO A 589 36.97 0.48 -6.36
N ASP A 590 37.62 0.73 -7.50
CA ASP A 590 37.08 0.36 -8.82
C ASP A 590 37.19 -1.16 -9.08
N ASP A 591 38.04 -1.86 -8.31
CA ASP A 591 38.33 -3.30 -8.35
C ASP A 591 37.75 -4.08 -7.14
N ALA A 592 36.76 -3.52 -6.44
CA ALA A 592 36.13 -4.16 -5.29
C ALA A 592 35.43 -5.49 -5.64
N ASP A 593 35.56 -6.48 -4.75
CA ASP A 593 34.93 -7.81 -4.86
C ASP A 593 33.49 -7.86 -4.27
N TRP A 594 32.95 -6.70 -3.90
CA TRP A 594 31.62 -6.47 -3.33
C TRP A 594 30.94 -5.31 -4.06
N ASP A 595 29.64 -5.11 -3.85
CA ASP A 595 28.86 -4.03 -4.47
C ASP A 595 27.82 -3.43 -3.51
N HIS A 596 27.03 -2.47 -4.01
CA HIS A 596 26.00 -1.75 -3.26
C HIS A 596 24.87 -2.60 -2.66
N ALA A 597 24.79 -3.89 -3.00
CA ALA A 597 23.84 -4.85 -2.43
C ALA A 597 24.48 -5.83 -1.42
N ASP A 598 25.76 -5.64 -1.08
CA ASP A 598 26.43 -6.31 0.04
C ASP A 598 26.21 -5.54 1.35
N MET A 599 25.32 -6.03 2.20
CA MET A 599 24.92 -5.37 3.44
C MET A 599 25.98 -5.43 4.56
N ARG A 600 27.17 -6.00 4.30
CA ARG A 600 28.35 -5.79 5.17
C ARG A 600 28.84 -4.34 5.14
N TYR A 601 28.44 -3.56 4.14
CA TYR A 601 28.87 -2.18 3.93
C TYR A 601 27.67 -1.22 3.93
N ASN A 602 27.85 -0.04 4.54
CA ASN A 602 26.93 1.08 4.35
C ASN A 602 27.36 1.85 3.10
N THR A 603 26.47 2.00 2.11
CA THR A 603 26.82 2.62 0.82
C THR A 603 25.98 3.85 0.51
N ILE A 604 26.58 4.86 -0.11
CA ILE A 604 25.83 5.83 -0.90
C ILE A 604 26.05 5.53 -2.37
N ARG A 605 24.96 5.19 -3.07
CA ARG A 605 24.97 4.61 -4.42
C ARG A 605 24.37 5.53 -5.46
N TRP A 606 24.86 5.44 -6.69
CA TRP A 606 24.49 6.31 -7.79
C TRP A 606 23.70 5.53 -8.86
N VAL A 607 22.45 5.92 -9.08
CA VAL A 607 21.54 5.25 -10.02
C VAL A 607 21.06 6.21 -11.11
N THR A 608 20.34 5.69 -12.10
CA THR A 608 19.75 6.51 -13.17
C THR A 608 18.41 5.91 -13.61
N SER A 609 17.43 6.77 -13.80
CA SER A 609 16.05 6.46 -14.20
C SER A 609 15.65 7.28 -15.44
N PRO A 610 14.59 6.89 -16.17
CA PRO A 610 14.20 7.57 -17.42
C PRO A 610 13.74 9.03 -17.23
N GLU A 611 12.96 9.34 -16.17
CA GLU A 611 12.24 10.62 -16.09
C GLU A 611 12.50 11.46 -14.82
N ASP A 612 12.68 10.87 -13.64
CA ASP A 612 12.58 11.61 -12.37
C ASP A 612 13.76 11.38 -11.42
N GLY A 613 14.38 12.47 -10.97
CA GLY A 613 15.40 12.43 -9.92
C GLY A 613 14.81 12.21 -8.52
N TYR A 614 15.34 11.24 -7.79
CA TYR A 614 15.00 10.96 -6.39
C TYR A 614 16.26 10.66 -5.57
N ALA A 615 16.15 10.85 -4.26
CA ALA A 615 17.10 10.34 -3.29
C ALA A 615 16.31 9.69 -2.16
N VAL A 616 16.87 8.64 -1.56
CA VAL A 616 16.21 7.91 -0.47
C VAL A 616 17.20 7.23 0.45
N ALA A 617 17.04 7.49 1.74
CA ALA A 617 17.66 6.78 2.84
C ALA A 617 16.98 5.43 3.10
N LEU A 618 17.78 4.36 3.19
CA LEU A 618 17.34 2.98 3.33
C LEU A 618 18.12 2.30 4.47
N PHE A 619 17.55 2.27 5.67
CA PHE A 619 18.16 1.62 6.84
C PHE A 619 17.54 0.26 7.15
N ARG A 620 18.34 -0.64 7.74
CA ARG A 620 17.92 -1.92 8.32
C ARG A 620 17.99 -1.84 9.84
N ILE A 621 16.96 -2.35 10.49
CA ILE A 621 16.79 -2.24 11.95
C ILE A 621 16.59 -3.61 12.59
N ASN A 622 17.11 -3.78 13.79
CA ASN A 622 16.69 -4.85 14.68
C ASN A 622 15.31 -4.49 15.24
N PRO A 623 14.22 -5.20 14.88
CA PRO A 623 12.86 -4.82 15.28
C PRO A 623 12.59 -5.04 16.77
N LEU A 624 13.45 -5.80 17.47
CA LEU A 624 13.34 -6.03 18.91
C LEU A 624 13.80 -4.82 19.72
N THR A 625 14.81 -4.08 19.24
CA THR A 625 15.58 -3.09 20.00
C THR A 625 15.60 -1.69 19.39
N GLY A 626 15.31 -1.53 18.10
CA GLY A 626 15.50 -0.28 17.36
C GLY A 626 16.96 0.02 17.01
N GLN A 627 17.88 -0.93 17.16
CA GLN A 627 19.26 -0.76 16.68
C GLN A 627 19.29 -0.66 15.15
N ILE A 628 19.95 0.34 14.59
CA ILE A 628 20.29 0.38 13.16
C ILE A 628 21.49 -0.56 12.93
N LEU A 629 21.34 -1.49 11.99
CA LEU A 629 22.30 -2.56 11.67
C LEU A 629 23.12 -2.22 10.42
N ASN A 630 22.43 -1.87 9.33
CA ASN A 630 22.99 -1.42 8.06
C ASN A 630 22.21 -0.18 7.56
N ALA A 631 22.84 0.63 6.73
CA ALA A 631 22.20 1.77 6.07
C ALA A 631 22.77 2.05 4.69
N ASN A 632 21.92 2.47 3.76
CA ASN A 632 22.32 2.94 2.45
C ASN A 632 21.58 4.21 2.05
N ILE A 633 22.13 4.98 1.12
CA ILE A 633 21.46 6.12 0.50
C ILE A 633 21.51 5.92 -1.02
N THR A 634 20.36 5.86 -1.68
CA THR A 634 20.29 5.86 -3.15
C THR A 634 20.15 7.30 -3.64
N VAL A 635 20.93 7.70 -4.66
CA VAL A 635 20.86 9.02 -5.31
C VAL A 635 20.77 8.84 -6.81
N ASP A 636 19.72 9.38 -7.44
CA ASP A 636 19.56 9.34 -8.90
C ASP A 636 20.30 10.50 -9.59
N ALA A 637 21.03 10.19 -10.67
CA ALA A 637 21.77 11.14 -11.49
C ALA A 637 20.92 12.32 -12.03
N ASN A 638 19.61 12.11 -12.19
CA ASN A 638 18.68 13.16 -12.61
C ASN A 638 18.60 14.32 -11.61
N ILE A 639 18.91 14.13 -10.31
CA ILE A 639 18.95 15.20 -9.31
C ILE A 639 19.87 16.35 -9.74
N VAL A 640 21.11 16.03 -10.13
CA VAL A 640 22.08 17.06 -10.55
C VAL A 640 21.77 17.58 -11.96
N ARG A 641 21.27 16.72 -12.85
CA ARG A 641 20.88 17.07 -14.22
C ARG A 641 19.76 18.11 -14.26
N TYR A 642 18.68 17.93 -13.49
CA TYR A 642 17.53 18.83 -13.49
C TYR A 642 17.73 20.13 -12.70
N THR A 643 18.85 20.31 -11.98
CA THR A 643 19.25 21.67 -11.55
C THR A 643 19.64 22.59 -12.72
N ARG A 644 19.95 22.02 -13.89
CA ARG A 644 20.44 22.72 -15.09
C ARG A 644 19.47 22.66 -16.27
N LEU A 645 18.64 21.62 -16.37
CA LEU A 645 17.69 21.44 -17.48
C LEU A 645 16.29 21.99 -17.18
N GLU A 646 15.57 22.37 -18.24
CA GLU A 646 14.16 22.75 -18.16
C GLU A 646 13.28 21.53 -17.84
N LYS A 647 12.41 21.65 -16.83
CA LYS A 647 11.57 20.54 -16.37
C LYS A 647 10.37 20.34 -17.30
N ARG A 648 10.38 19.24 -18.07
CA ARG A 648 9.30 18.86 -19.00
C ARG A 648 8.09 18.20 -18.32
N ARG A 649 7.58 18.73 -17.21
CA ARG A 649 6.34 18.19 -16.58
C ARG A 649 5.13 19.05 -16.90
N ILE A 650 4.06 18.41 -17.37
CA ILE A 650 2.71 19.00 -17.39
C ILE A 650 2.26 19.15 -15.93
N VAL A 651 2.32 20.37 -15.40
CA VAL A 651 1.82 20.68 -14.06
C VAL A 651 0.34 20.99 -14.17
N ASN A 652 -0.52 20.29 -13.40
CA ASN A 652 -1.89 20.72 -13.13
C ASN A 652 -1.89 21.70 -11.95
N PRO A 653 -1.98 23.04 -12.17
CA PRO A 653 -1.81 24.00 -11.07
C PRO A 653 -2.96 24.00 -10.07
N ALA A 654 -4.12 23.45 -10.45
CA ALA A 654 -5.28 23.34 -9.57
C ALA A 654 -5.12 22.23 -8.52
N ALA A 655 -4.26 21.23 -8.78
CA ALA A 655 -4.01 20.12 -7.85
C ALA A 655 -3.44 20.59 -6.49
N TYR A 656 -2.67 21.69 -6.46
CA TYR A 656 -2.13 22.26 -5.22
C TYR A 656 -3.19 22.70 -4.19
N PHE A 657 -4.46 22.83 -4.59
CA PHE A 657 -5.56 23.19 -3.69
C PHE A 657 -6.30 21.98 -3.12
N ASP A 658 -6.02 20.77 -3.61
CA ASP A 658 -6.65 19.53 -3.19
C ASP A 658 -5.94 18.96 -1.94
N ASP A 659 -6.67 18.85 -0.83
CA ASP A 659 -6.15 18.23 0.41
C ASP A 659 -6.11 16.69 0.33
N SER A 660 -6.66 16.08 -0.72
CA SER A 660 -6.79 14.62 -0.88
C SER A 660 -5.89 14.01 -1.96
N ALA A 661 -5.22 14.83 -2.77
CA ALA A 661 -4.38 14.35 -3.88
C ALA A 661 -3.04 13.72 -3.41
N ASP A 662 -2.54 14.11 -2.24
CA ASP A 662 -1.28 13.61 -1.68
C ASP A 662 -1.53 12.49 -0.67
N GLY A 663 -1.68 11.26 -1.17
CA GLY A 663 -1.54 10.04 -0.36
C GLY A 663 -0.08 9.84 0.07
N HIS A 664 0.42 10.67 0.98
CA HIS A 664 1.81 10.67 1.43
C HIS A 664 2.09 9.49 2.38
N ASP A 665 2.84 8.49 1.92
CA ASP A 665 3.41 7.48 2.81
C ASP A 665 4.52 8.14 3.66
N PRO A 666 4.41 8.16 5.00
CA PRO A 666 5.42 8.77 5.87
C PRO A 666 6.78 8.05 5.85
N ARG A 667 6.90 6.94 5.11
CA ARG A 667 8.15 6.20 4.84
C ARG A 667 8.77 6.56 3.48
N ALA A 668 8.08 7.30 2.63
CA ALA A 668 8.55 7.68 1.30
C ALA A 668 9.07 9.13 1.27
N CYS A 669 10.38 9.30 1.08
CA CYS A 669 10.96 10.62 0.82
C CYS A 669 10.64 11.05 -0.61
N SER A 670 9.88 12.13 -0.76
CA SER A 670 9.61 12.78 -2.06
C SER A 670 10.42 14.06 -2.27
N TYR A 671 11.29 14.43 -1.32
CA TYR A 671 11.96 15.72 -1.26
C TYR A 671 12.63 16.11 -2.57
N ALA A 672 13.54 15.27 -3.07
CA ALA A 672 14.33 15.54 -4.27
C ALA A 672 13.47 15.83 -5.51
N SER A 673 12.37 15.08 -5.71
CA SER A 673 11.46 15.20 -6.86
C SER A 673 10.85 16.61 -6.99
N MET A 674 10.49 17.20 -5.84
CA MET A 674 9.92 18.53 -5.74
C MET A 674 11.01 19.60 -5.64
N ALA A 675 12.09 19.33 -4.91
CA ALA A 675 13.22 20.25 -4.70
C ALA A 675 13.96 20.61 -6.00
N MET A 676 14.01 19.71 -6.98
CA MET A 676 14.51 20.06 -8.33
C MET A 676 13.68 21.20 -8.98
N SER A 677 12.38 21.29 -8.68
CA SER A 677 11.51 22.36 -9.17
C SER A 677 11.88 23.71 -8.54
N GLU A 678 12.19 23.71 -7.24
CA GLU A 678 12.70 24.87 -6.52
C GLU A 678 14.11 25.24 -6.97
N ALA A 679 14.95 24.25 -7.32
CA ALA A 679 16.30 24.49 -7.84
C ALA A 679 16.28 25.12 -9.23
N TRP A 680 15.43 24.64 -10.13
CA TRP A 680 15.15 25.26 -11.42
C TRP A 680 14.61 26.70 -11.24
N PHE A 681 13.66 26.90 -10.33
CA PHE A 681 13.11 28.23 -10.05
C PHE A 681 14.19 29.18 -9.51
N GLY A 682 15.04 28.69 -8.61
CA GLY A 682 16.21 29.40 -8.11
C GLY A 682 17.18 29.81 -9.22
N HIS A 683 17.54 28.87 -10.11
CA HIS A 683 18.39 29.15 -11.26
C HIS A 683 17.77 30.24 -12.17
N LEU A 684 16.49 30.10 -12.54
CA LEU A 684 15.77 31.10 -13.34
C LEU A 684 15.75 32.47 -12.65
N ALA A 685 15.38 32.51 -11.37
CA ALA A 685 15.30 33.75 -10.60
C ALA A 685 16.66 34.44 -10.41
N VAL A 686 17.75 33.69 -10.22
CA VAL A 686 19.13 34.23 -10.20
C VAL A 686 19.49 34.81 -11.56
N SER A 687 19.23 34.08 -12.66
CA SER A 687 19.53 34.53 -14.02
C SER A 687 18.82 35.84 -14.39
N MET A 688 17.59 36.04 -13.90
CA MET A 688 16.82 37.27 -14.12
C MET A 688 17.16 38.39 -13.12
N ALA A 689 17.72 38.08 -11.95
CA ALA A 689 18.03 39.08 -10.91
C ALA A 689 19.42 39.71 -11.06
N ARG A 690 20.40 39.00 -11.65
CA ARG A 690 21.82 39.43 -11.65
C ARG A 690 22.39 39.89 -13.01
N GLY A 691 21.66 39.72 -14.12
CA GLY A 691 22.12 40.17 -15.45
C GLY A 691 23.41 39.46 -15.91
N GLU A 692 24.25 40.14 -16.70
CA GLU A 692 25.56 39.65 -17.17
C GLU A 692 26.68 39.68 -16.08
N SER A 693 26.31 39.61 -14.80
CA SER A 693 27.26 39.29 -13.72
C SER A 693 27.77 37.85 -13.91
N PRO A 694 29.02 37.50 -13.52
CA PRO A 694 29.60 36.19 -13.86
C PRO A 694 28.64 35.07 -13.49
N ALA A 695 28.31 34.25 -14.49
CA ALA A 695 27.27 33.25 -14.39
C ALA A 695 27.49 32.37 -13.16
N LEU A 696 26.41 32.12 -12.41
CA LEU A 696 26.40 31.17 -11.31
C LEU A 696 27.01 29.86 -11.83
N ASN A 697 28.13 29.42 -11.24
CA ASN A 697 28.78 28.19 -11.68
C ASN A 697 27.80 27.02 -11.47
N GLU A 698 27.28 26.47 -12.58
CA GLU A 698 26.25 25.44 -12.58
C GLU A 698 26.70 24.13 -11.91
N LEU A 699 28.01 23.87 -11.90
CA LEU A 699 28.59 22.75 -11.16
C LEU A 699 28.55 23.02 -9.67
N GLU A 700 28.93 24.22 -9.21
CA GLU A 700 28.86 24.59 -7.79
C GLU A 700 27.42 24.68 -7.27
N PHE A 701 26.47 25.15 -8.10
CA PHE A 701 25.05 25.14 -7.74
C PHE A 701 24.52 23.70 -7.58
N ALA A 702 24.84 22.82 -8.53
CA ALA A 702 24.47 21.40 -8.46
C ALA A 702 25.15 20.69 -7.27
N ARG A 703 26.43 20.99 -6.98
CA ARG A 703 27.17 20.48 -5.81
C ARG A 703 26.53 20.92 -4.50
N ALA A 704 26.17 22.21 -4.38
CA ALA A 704 25.52 22.73 -3.18
C ALA A 704 24.13 22.12 -2.95
N PHE A 705 23.35 21.92 -4.01
CA PHE A 705 22.06 21.24 -3.97
C PHE A 705 22.21 19.75 -3.61
N LEU A 706 23.10 19.03 -4.28
CA LEU A 706 23.39 17.62 -3.98
C LEU A 706 23.86 17.44 -2.52
N ARG A 707 24.71 18.34 -2.03
CA ARG A 707 25.12 18.35 -0.62
C ARG A 707 23.92 18.48 0.31
N SER A 708 22.96 19.38 0.05
CA SER A 708 21.80 19.52 0.94
C SER A 708 20.89 18.29 0.92
N ILE A 709 20.68 17.67 -0.25
CA ILE A 709 19.94 16.40 -0.37
C ILE A 709 20.65 15.29 0.43
N VAL A 710 21.96 15.08 0.23
CA VAL A 710 22.71 14.04 0.95
C VAL A 710 22.76 14.31 2.46
N THR A 711 22.79 15.58 2.89
CA THR A 711 22.71 15.94 4.32
C THR A 711 21.33 15.58 4.91
N HIS A 712 20.24 15.76 4.15
CA HIS A 712 18.88 15.36 4.53
C HIS A 712 18.75 13.84 4.66
N GLU A 713 19.13 13.08 3.63
CA GLU A 713 19.07 11.60 3.65
C GLU A 713 19.93 11.02 4.78
N MET A 714 21.10 11.60 5.06
CA MET A 714 21.93 11.17 6.19
C MET A 714 21.26 11.41 7.56
N GLY A 715 20.34 12.36 7.68
CA GLY A 715 19.57 12.56 8.91
C GLY A 715 18.57 11.43 9.19
N HIS A 716 17.94 10.87 8.15
CA HIS A 716 17.18 9.63 8.26
C HIS A 716 18.06 8.46 8.70
N ILE A 717 19.29 8.36 8.17
CA ILE A 717 20.27 7.35 8.60
C ILE A 717 20.71 7.53 10.06
N VAL A 718 20.71 8.76 10.58
CA VAL A 718 20.95 9.04 12.01
C VAL A 718 19.74 8.66 12.90
N GLY A 719 18.59 8.40 12.28
CA GLY A 719 17.34 7.95 12.91
C GLY A 719 16.20 8.97 12.89
N LEU A 720 16.42 10.15 12.31
CA LEU A 720 15.46 11.27 12.38
C LEU A 720 14.36 11.20 11.31
N ARG A 721 13.18 11.69 11.68
CA ARG A 721 12.04 11.92 10.79
C ARG A 721 12.06 13.35 10.23
N HIS A 722 11.20 13.61 9.25
CA HIS A 722 10.98 14.94 8.71
C HIS A 722 10.60 15.96 9.81
N ASN A 723 10.97 17.23 9.63
CA ASN A 723 10.60 18.29 10.56
C ASN A 723 10.17 19.58 9.83
N PHE A 724 8.92 19.64 9.39
CA PHE A 724 8.37 20.68 8.51
C PHE A 724 7.97 21.99 9.22
N ILE A 725 8.28 22.14 10.51
CA ILE A 725 8.16 23.42 11.26
C ILE A 725 9.52 24.12 11.39
N ALA A 726 10.60 23.53 10.88
CA ALA A 726 11.95 24.05 11.06
C ALA A 726 12.28 25.24 10.15
N SER A 727 11.59 25.37 9.02
CA SER A 727 11.55 26.54 8.14
C SER A 727 11.11 27.82 8.84
N ALA A 728 10.19 27.71 9.79
CA ALA A 728 9.59 28.81 10.54
C ALA A 728 10.49 29.36 11.67
N ALA A 729 11.72 28.87 11.82
CA ALA A 729 12.59 29.26 12.94
C ALA A 729 13.35 30.58 12.75
N PHE A 730 13.62 31.02 11.51
CA PHE A 730 14.56 32.11 11.20
C PHE A 730 13.91 33.27 10.45
N SER A 731 14.25 34.51 10.75
CA SER A 731 13.72 35.68 10.03
C SER A 731 14.31 35.83 8.61
N ALA A 732 13.58 36.51 7.71
CA ALA A 732 14.08 36.84 6.37
C ALA A 732 15.42 37.61 6.39
N ASP A 733 15.64 38.45 7.40
CA ASP A 733 16.90 39.21 7.59
C ASP A 733 18.07 38.32 8.05
N GLN A 734 17.79 37.19 8.72
CA GLN A 734 18.80 36.20 9.06
C GLN A 734 19.21 35.38 7.83
N LEU A 735 18.24 34.98 6.99
CA LEU A 735 18.51 34.22 5.76
C LEU A 735 19.25 35.01 4.66
N GLN A 736 19.34 36.33 4.80
CA GLN A 736 20.21 37.18 3.97
C GLN A 736 21.68 37.15 4.43
N LYS A 737 22.00 36.71 5.65
CA LYS A 737 23.34 36.84 6.24
C LYS A 737 24.15 35.57 6.03
N ARG A 738 25.18 35.63 5.18
CA ARG A 738 26.08 34.51 4.86
C ARG A 738 26.57 33.74 6.09
N ALA A 739 27.21 34.43 7.04
CA ALA A 739 27.73 33.83 8.27
C ALA A 739 26.65 33.29 9.25
N PHE A 740 25.38 33.64 9.05
CA PHE A 740 24.27 33.00 9.77
C PHE A 740 23.90 31.68 9.09
N VAL A 741 23.65 31.70 7.77
CA VAL A 741 23.26 30.53 6.99
C VAL A 741 24.35 29.45 6.94
N GLU A 742 25.63 29.84 6.87
CA GLU A 742 26.77 28.91 6.95
C GLU A 742 26.92 28.22 8.32
N ARG A 743 26.32 28.79 9.38
CA ARG A 743 26.36 28.25 10.75
C ARG A 743 25.11 27.47 11.13
N GLU A 744 23.94 27.93 10.70
CA GLU A 744 22.63 27.45 11.18
C GLU A 744 21.84 26.67 10.11
N GLY A 745 22.26 26.70 8.85
CA GLY A 745 21.45 26.28 7.70
C GLY A 745 20.48 27.38 7.23
N VAL A 746 19.66 27.08 6.22
CA VAL A 746 18.50 27.94 5.84
C VAL A 746 17.25 27.63 6.67
N THR A 747 17.26 26.53 7.41
CA THR A 747 16.18 26.02 8.30
C THR A 747 16.80 25.49 9.59
N ALA A 748 16.03 25.42 10.69
CA ALA A 748 16.58 24.92 11.96
C ALA A 748 16.91 23.42 11.98
N SER A 749 16.41 22.67 10.99
CA SER A 749 16.64 21.25 10.75
C SER A 749 16.83 21.01 9.26
N VAL A 750 17.78 20.17 8.87
CA VAL A 750 17.88 19.70 7.48
C VAL A 750 16.76 18.72 7.12
N MET A 751 16.03 18.19 8.11
CA MET A 751 14.89 17.27 7.90
C MET A 751 13.63 17.95 7.37
N ASP A 752 13.68 19.25 7.10
CA ASP A 752 12.63 19.98 6.42
C ASP A 752 12.78 19.85 4.89
N TYR A 753 11.68 20.03 4.13
CA TYR A 753 11.74 20.12 2.67
C TYR A 753 12.09 21.56 2.28
N THR A 754 13.38 21.90 2.39
CA THR A 754 13.84 23.28 2.20
C THR A 754 13.71 23.72 0.73
N PRO A 755 13.12 24.91 0.44
CA PRO A 755 13.12 25.51 -0.88
C PRO A 755 14.40 26.31 -1.12
N PHE A 756 14.55 26.84 -2.33
CA PHE A 756 15.61 27.77 -2.66
C PHE A 756 15.53 29.04 -1.79
N ASN A 757 16.63 29.45 -1.15
CA ASN A 757 16.70 30.66 -0.33
C ASN A 757 16.59 31.94 -1.19
N ILE A 758 15.35 32.32 -1.50
CA ILE A 758 15.00 33.49 -2.31
C ILE A 758 15.48 34.82 -1.71
N MET A 759 15.83 34.85 -0.43
CA MET A 759 16.36 36.04 0.23
C MET A 759 17.78 36.40 -0.24
N ALA A 760 18.54 35.40 -0.72
CA ALA A 760 19.89 35.60 -1.26
C ALA A 760 19.93 36.11 -2.72
N LEU A 761 18.78 36.23 -3.41
CA LEU A 761 18.75 36.60 -4.85
C LEU A 761 19.48 37.90 -5.17
N LYS A 762 19.15 38.99 -4.46
CA LYS A 762 19.46 40.37 -4.89
C LYS A 762 20.57 41.08 -4.11
N ARG A 763 20.92 40.64 -2.90
CA ARG A 763 21.70 41.45 -1.96
C ARG A 763 22.70 40.70 -1.07
N SER A 764 22.87 39.39 -1.23
CA SER A 764 23.85 38.65 -0.42
C SER A 764 24.56 37.53 -1.15
N GLU A 765 25.70 37.15 -0.58
CA GLU A 765 26.45 35.93 -0.86
C GLU A 765 26.01 34.76 0.05
N ALA A 766 24.82 34.84 0.66
CA ALA A 766 24.34 33.75 1.51
C ALA A 766 24.08 32.49 0.66
N PRO A 767 24.40 31.28 1.16
CA PRO A 767 24.06 30.04 0.48
C PRO A 767 22.58 29.93 0.13
N PHE A 768 22.32 29.35 -1.04
CA PHE A 768 20.95 29.10 -1.52
C PHE A 768 20.28 27.87 -0.88
N TRP A 769 21.08 26.97 -0.31
CA TRP A 769 20.68 25.68 0.25
C TRP A 769 21.30 25.46 1.64
N SER A 770 20.70 24.61 2.48
CA SER A 770 21.31 24.18 3.74
C SER A 770 22.55 23.33 3.48
N GLY A 771 23.74 23.92 3.68
CA GLY A 771 25.02 23.20 3.60
C GLY A 771 25.44 22.52 4.92
N THR A 772 24.68 22.67 6.00
CA THR A 772 25.05 22.20 7.34
C THR A 772 23.84 21.71 8.12
N VAL A 773 24.06 20.78 9.05
CA VAL A 773 23.05 20.42 10.06
C VAL A 773 22.67 21.63 10.92
N GLY A 774 21.39 21.75 11.23
CA GLY A 774 20.81 22.85 12.00
C GLY A 774 20.77 22.59 13.51
N ARG A 775 20.30 23.59 14.26
CA ARG A 775 20.19 23.53 15.74
C ARG A 775 19.25 22.43 16.25
N TYR A 776 18.18 22.11 15.52
CA TYR A 776 17.27 21.02 15.84
C TYR A 776 17.99 19.68 15.74
N ASP A 777 18.71 19.48 14.64
CA ASP A 777 19.42 18.23 14.33
C ASP A 777 20.46 17.91 15.41
N ILE A 778 21.20 18.94 15.84
CA ILE A 778 22.16 18.85 16.94
C ILE A 778 21.47 18.44 18.25
N TRP A 779 20.37 19.08 18.61
CA TRP A 779 19.62 18.77 19.85
C TRP A 779 18.95 17.39 19.80
N ALA A 780 18.41 16.99 18.65
CA ALA A 780 17.82 15.67 18.45
C ALA A 780 18.89 14.57 18.57
N VAL A 781 20.08 14.78 17.98
CA VAL A 781 21.22 13.86 18.15
C VAL A 781 21.68 13.77 19.61
N GLN A 782 21.65 14.85 20.39
CA GLN A 782 21.86 14.76 21.84
C GLN A 782 20.80 13.86 22.50
N TYR A 783 19.51 14.05 22.18
CA TYR A 783 18.46 13.17 22.69
C TYR A 783 18.67 11.70 22.30
N GLY A 784 19.09 11.40 21.07
CA GLY A 784 19.30 10.02 20.60
C GLY A 784 20.57 9.33 21.11
N TYR A 785 21.66 10.09 21.26
CA TYR A 785 23.00 9.53 21.42
C TYR A 785 23.77 9.99 22.68
N GLU A 786 23.37 11.07 23.37
CA GLU A 786 24.08 11.50 24.58
C GLU A 786 24.00 10.38 25.66
N PRO A 787 25.15 9.90 26.20
CA PRO A 787 25.16 8.82 27.18
C PRO A 787 24.55 9.25 28.53
N SER A 788 23.53 8.53 29.00
CA SER A 788 22.88 8.79 30.29
C SER A 788 23.61 8.17 31.49
N GLY A 789 24.44 7.16 31.26
CA GLY A 789 25.02 6.28 32.29
C GLY A 789 24.06 5.22 32.84
N ALA A 790 22.78 5.18 32.45
CA ALA A 790 21.80 4.26 33.01
C ALA A 790 22.01 2.80 32.55
N ALA A 791 21.54 1.86 33.38
CA ALA A 791 21.52 0.44 33.04
C ALA A 791 20.34 0.06 32.13
N THR A 792 19.16 0.66 32.33
CA THR A 792 17.90 0.33 31.65
C THR A 792 17.30 1.53 30.90
N PRO A 793 16.46 1.31 29.87
CA PRO A 793 15.79 2.40 29.15
C PRO A 793 14.92 3.30 30.07
N GLN A 794 14.28 2.70 31.08
CA GLN A 794 13.47 3.42 32.07
C GLN A 794 14.33 4.33 32.96
N GLY A 795 15.57 3.93 33.27
CA GLY A 795 16.52 4.75 34.01
C GLY A 795 16.96 6.02 33.25
N GLU A 796 16.88 6.04 31.92
CA GLU A 796 17.21 7.22 31.12
C GLU A 796 16.15 8.33 31.19
N LEU A 797 14.90 8.01 31.58
CA LEU A 797 13.74 8.87 31.40
C LEU A 797 13.89 10.27 32.00
N ALA A 798 14.55 10.41 33.15
CA ALA A 798 14.76 11.72 33.78
C ALA A 798 15.70 12.63 32.94
N ALA A 799 16.77 12.06 32.39
CA ALA A 799 17.69 12.79 31.52
C ALA A 799 17.05 13.11 30.17
N LEU A 800 16.37 12.13 29.56
CA LEU A 800 15.69 12.30 28.27
C LEU A 800 14.57 13.35 28.34
N LYS A 801 13.74 13.34 29.39
CA LYS A 801 12.71 14.37 29.61
C LYS A 801 13.30 15.77 29.76
N LYS A 802 14.46 15.91 30.40
CA LYS A 802 15.19 17.20 30.55
C LYS A 802 15.75 17.71 29.22
N ILE A 803 16.10 16.83 28.29
CA ILE A 803 16.49 17.22 26.92
C ILE A 803 15.24 17.61 26.13
N ALA A 804 14.21 16.75 26.12
CA ALA A 804 12.97 16.91 25.35
C ALA A 804 12.12 18.12 25.77
N SER A 805 12.14 18.53 27.05
CA SER A 805 11.39 19.69 27.54
C SER A 805 11.81 21.02 26.91
N LYS A 806 12.96 21.08 26.24
CA LYS A 806 13.42 22.25 25.47
C LYS A 806 12.72 22.43 24.12
N CYS A 807 11.74 21.61 23.76
CA CYS A 807 11.04 21.68 22.47
C CYS A 807 10.38 23.04 22.14
N ASN A 808 10.22 23.94 23.13
CA ASN A 808 9.71 25.31 22.94
C ASN A 808 10.81 26.35 22.63
N ASP A 809 12.10 26.01 22.78
CA ASP A 809 13.20 26.91 22.44
C ASP A 809 13.23 27.19 20.92
N THR A 810 13.70 28.37 20.52
CA THR A 810 13.62 28.82 19.12
C THR A 810 14.37 27.89 18.15
N GLY A 811 13.59 27.15 17.37
CA GLY A 811 14.06 26.17 16.39
C GLY A 811 14.25 24.75 16.93
N LEU A 812 13.74 24.43 18.13
CA LEU A 812 13.69 23.05 18.67
C LEU A 812 12.29 22.40 18.57
N ALA A 813 11.34 23.08 17.93
CA ALA A 813 9.99 22.56 17.67
C ALA A 813 10.02 21.37 16.69
N TYR A 814 9.07 20.45 16.84
CA TYR A 814 8.93 19.25 16.00
C TYR A 814 7.50 19.07 15.48
N GLN A 815 7.35 18.98 14.16
CA GLN A 815 6.14 18.53 13.48
C GLN A 815 6.51 17.81 12.18
N SER A 816 5.94 16.60 11.97
CA SER A 816 6.26 15.71 10.86
C SER A 816 5.04 15.50 9.94
N ASP A 817 5.17 14.52 9.05
CA ASP A 817 4.21 14.02 8.06
C ASP A 817 2.74 13.99 8.51
N GLU A 818 2.44 13.69 9.79
CA GLU A 818 1.04 13.50 10.26
C GLU A 818 0.15 14.74 10.10
N ILE A 819 0.73 15.94 10.08
CA ILE A 819 0.00 17.21 9.91
C ILE A 819 0.61 18.12 8.83
N ALA A 820 1.62 17.61 8.11
CA ALA A 820 2.29 18.31 7.03
C ALA A 820 1.27 18.75 5.98
N ASP A 821 1.40 19.99 5.51
CA ASP A 821 0.53 20.55 4.47
C ASP A 821 -0.98 20.62 4.83
N GLY A 822 -1.34 20.36 6.09
CA GLY A 822 -2.72 20.30 6.57
C GLY A 822 -3.26 21.63 7.10
N PHE A 823 -3.72 21.61 8.36
CA PHE A 823 -4.39 22.74 9.00
C PHE A 823 -3.45 23.77 9.65
N ASP A 824 -2.18 23.43 9.86
CA ASP A 824 -1.18 24.33 10.43
C ASP A 824 -0.40 25.01 9.31
N PRO A 825 -0.60 26.32 9.07
CA PRO A 825 0.06 27.02 7.97
C PRO A 825 1.57 27.26 8.21
N ALA A 826 2.13 26.84 9.35
CA ALA A 826 3.57 26.84 9.61
C ALA A 826 4.21 25.45 9.49
N VAL A 827 3.42 24.39 9.21
CA VAL A 827 3.93 23.03 8.97
C VAL A 827 3.70 22.68 7.50
N THR A 828 4.45 23.34 6.61
CA THR A 828 4.25 23.25 5.15
C THR A 828 5.56 22.93 4.45
N ARG A 829 5.50 21.99 3.50
CA ARG A 829 6.68 21.63 2.71
C ARG A 829 7.05 22.79 1.76
N PHE A 830 8.33 23.16 1.73
CA PHE A 830 8.90 24.20 0.86
C PHE A 830 8.47 25.65 1.15
N ASP A 831 8.21 25.98 2.42
CA ASP A 831 8.20 27.37 2.87
C ASP A 831 9.55 27.77 3.54
N LEU A 832 9.69 29.05 3.83
CA LEU A 832 10.80 29.59 4.63
C LEU A 832 10.30 30.75 5.50
N THR A 833 11.13 31.05 6.50
CA THR A 833 11.06 32.18 7.42
C THR A 833 10.03 32.07 8.54
N SER A 834 10.33 32.74 9.65
CA SER A 834 9.44 32.93 10.80
C SER A 834 8.17 33.74 10.50
N ASP A 835 7.97 34.19 9.26
CA ASP A 835 6.69 34.67 8.74
C ASP A 835 6.41 34.02 7.36
N PRO A 836 5.88 32.77 7.34
CA PRO A 836 5.63 32.08 6.08
C PRO A 836 4.67 32.83 5.15
N LEU A 837 3.68 33.55 5.68
CA LEU A 837 2.77 34.37 4.87
C LEU A 837 3.49 35.53 4.17
N ALA A 838 4.45 36.18 4.83
CA ALA A 838 5.30 37.20 4.21
C ALA A 838 6.23 36.58 3.15
N TYR A 839 6.80 35.41 3.41
CA TYR A 839 7.56 34.64 2.42
C TYR A 839 6.74 34.29 1.17
N TRP A 840 5.51 33.78 1.34
CA TRP A 840 4.62 33.48 0.22
C TRP A 840 4.15 34.74 -0.52
N THR A 841 3.96 35.86 0.20
CA THR A 841 3.70 37.18 -0.40
C THR A 841 4.88 37.65 -1.25
N GLN A 842 6.12 37.45 -0.82
CA GLN A 842 7.32 37.77 -1.60
C GLN A 842 7.43 36.86 -2.82
N ASN A 843 7.18 35.56 -2.67
CA ASN A 843 7.19 34.59 -3.76
C ASN A 843 6.16 34.94 -4.85
N LEU A 844 4.91 35.26 -4.48
CA LEU A 844 3.88 35.73 -5.42
C LEU A 844 4.33 37.00 -6.18
N ARG A 845 5.02 37.94 -5.53
CA ARG A 845 5.59 39.13 -6.18
C ARG A 845 6.70 38.78 -7.16
N VAL A 846 7.62 37.87 -6.79
CA VAL A 846 8.71 37.43 -7.66
C VAL A 846 8.15 36.68 -8.86
N MET A 847 7.30 35.67 -8.67
CA MET A 847 6.71 34.90 -9.77
C MET A 847 5.88 35.78 -10.71
N ARG A 848 5.08 36.73 -10.17
CA ARG A 848 4.38 37.72 -11.00
C ARG A 848 5.34 38.58 -11.82
N TYR A 849 6.48 38.97 -11.26
CA TYR A 849 7.53 39.69 -11.99
C TYR A 849 8.17 38.83 -13.08
N LEU A 850 8.52 37.56 -12.80
CA LEU A 850 9.08 36.64 -13.79
C LEU A 850 8.07 36.40 -14.93
N LEU A 851 6.80 36.12 -14.61
CA LEU A 851 5.72 35.96 -15.58
C LEU A 851 5.54 37.20 -16.46
N LEU A 852 5.65 38.42 -15.93
CA LEU A 852 5.50 39.65 -16.72
C LEU A 852 6.75 40.03 -17.54
N ASN A 853 7.85 39.27 -17.43
CA ASN A 853 9.11 39.51 -18.13
C ASN A 853 9.65 38.27 -18.86
N LEU A 854 8.83 37.21 -18.99
CA LEU A 854 9.25 35.90 -19.50
C LEU A 854 9.75 35.98 -20.94
N ASP A 855 9.11 36.82 -21.76
CA ASP A 855 9.45 37.03 -23.16
C ASP A 855 10.78 37.77 -23.40
N LYS A 856 11.44 38.27 -22.34
CA LYS A 856 12.80 38.81 -22.43
C LYS A 856 13.88 37.72 -22.35
N ARG A 857 13.49 36.46 -22.08
CA ARG A 857 14.43 35.35 -21.85
C ARG A 857 14.11 34.09 -22.68
N ALA A 858 12.83 33.85 -22.97
CA ALA A 858 12.37 32.65 -23.70
C ALA A 858 11.37 32.99 -24.84
N PRO A 859 11.41 32.27 -25.97
CA PRO A 859 12.53 31.44 -26.41
C PRO A 859 13.74 32.33 -26.78
N LYS A 860 14.97 31.83 -26.61
CA LYS A 860 16.16 32.45 -27.21
C LYS A 860 16.16 32.24 -28.73
N GLN A 861 17.06 32.92 -29.44
CA GLN A 861 17.26 32.68 -30.87
C GLN A 861 17.64 31.22 -31.12
N GLY A 862 16.82 30.50 -31.90
CA GLY A 862 17.00 29.07 -32.18
C GLY A 862 16.27 28.11 -31.23
N GLU A 863 15.65 28.59 -30.15
CA GLU A 863 14.81 27.77 -29.26
C GLU A 863 13.35 27.69 -29.75
N SER A 864 12.65 26.62 -29.38
CA SER A 864 11.22 26.45 -29.69
C SER A 864 10.34 27.32 -28.79
N TYR A 865 9.23 27.84 -29.33
CA TYR A 865 8.19 28.49 -28.52
C TYR A 865 7.61 27.57 -27.43
N TRP A 866 7.78 26.25 -27.55
CA TRP A 866 7.40 25.32 -26.49
C TRP A 866 8.14 25.58 -25.16
N THR A 867 9.41 25.99 -25.20
CA THR A 867 10.15 26.44 -24.01
C THR A 867 9.41 27.59 -23.31
N PHE A 868 8.83 28.55 -24.05
CA PHE A 868 8.02 29.61 -23.47
C PHE A 868 6.75 29.06 -22.80
N THR A 869 6.05 28.11 -23.43
CA THR A 869 4.90 27.44 -22.81
C THR A 869 5.31 26.72 -21.51
N GLN A 870 6.41 25.96 -21.51
CA GLN A 870 6.88 25.20 -20.34
C GLN A 870 7.27 26.10 -19.17
N GLN A 871 8.08 27.14 -19.42
CA GLN A 871 8.46 28.10 -18.37
C GLN A 871 7.22 28.84 -17.82
N MET A 872 6.26 29.19 -18.69
CA MET A 872 5.00 29.80 -18.25
C MET A 872 4.13 28.85 -17.41
N GLN A 873 3.97 27.59 -17.84
CA GLN A 873 3.26 26.55 -17.07
C GLN A 873 3.85 26.41 -15.66
N MET A 874 5.18 26.29 -15.56
CA MET A 874 5.85 26.06 -14.29
C MET A 874 5.73 27.27 -13.35
N LEU A 875 5.88 28.50 -13.87
CA LEU A 875 5.67 29.72 -13.10
C LEU A 875 4.20 29.88 -12.66
N VAL A 876 3.21 29.53 -13.50
CA VAL A 876 1.79 29.51 -13.12
C VAL A 876 1.50 28.45 -12.06
N GLY A 877 2.16 27.28 -12.15
CA GLY A 877 2.12 26.22 -11.15
C GLY A 877 2.59 26.69 -9.77
N LEU A 878 3.80 27.25 -9.69
CA LEU A 878 4.36 27.78 -8.44
C LEU A 878 3.52 28.97 -7.90
N TYR A 879 2.95 29.80 -8.79
CA TYR A 879 2.06 30.90 -8.41
C TYR A 879 0.76 30.39 -7.77
N ALA A 880 0.16 29.34 -8.35
CA ALA A 880 -0.99 28.65 -7.79
C ALA A 880 -0.66 28.02 -6.42
N ARG A 881 0.49 27.33 -6.32
CA ARG A 881 1.00 26.75 -5.06
C ARG A 881 1.08 27.76 -3.93
N ALA A 882 1.70 28.93 -4.16
CA ALA A 882 1.85 29.96 -3.14
C ALA A 882 0.50 30.47 -2.61
N ALA A 883 -0.52 30.57 -3.48
CA ALA A 883 -1.88 30.92 -3.07
C ALA A 883 -2.59 29.77 -2.34
N ALA A 884 -2.36 28.52 -2.74
CA ALA A 884 -2.87 27.32 -2.07
C ALA A 884 -2.37 27.25 -0.63
N VAL A 885 -1.06 27.37 -0.42
CA VAL A 885 -0.46 27.43 0.94
C VAL A 885 -1.02 28.61 1.73
N SER A 886 -1.07 29.80 1.13
CA SER A 886 -1.62 31.00 1.80
C SER A 886 -3.07 30.81 2.28
N SER A 887 -3.86 29.99 1.59
CA SER A 887 -5.25 29.69 2.00
C SER A 887 -5.38 28.81 3.24
N ARG A 888 -4.32 28.09 3.66
CA ARG A 888 -4.32 27.28 4.90
C ARG A 888 -4.47 28.10 6.18
N TYR A 889 -4.11 29.40 6.13
CA TYR A 889 -4.35 30.32 7.23
C TYR A 889 -5.86 30.46 7.56
N ILE A 890 -6.76 30.28 6.58
CA ILE A 890 -8.21 30.45 6.76
C ILE A 890 -8.78 29.24 7.52
N GLY A 891 -9.23 29.47 8.75
CA GLY A 891 -9.60 28.39 9.66
C GLY A 891 -8.40 27.52 10.11
N GLY A 892 -7.17 28.05 10.04
CA GLY A 892 -5.97 27.34 10.47
C GLY A 892 -5.83 27.22 12.00
N LEU A 893 -5.00 26.28 12.46
CA LEU A 893 -4.62 26.09 13.87
C LEU A 893 -3.11 25.88 13.95
N THR A 894 -2.42 26.51 14.90
CA THR A 894 -1.04 26.14 15.24
C THR A 894 -1.05 24.94 16.18
N ALA A 895 -0.29 23.90 15.84
CA ALA A 895 -0.11 22.68 16.62
C ALA A 895 1.23 22.65 17.35
N ARG A 896 1.25 22.16 18.59
CA ARG A 896 2.46 22.03 19.40
C ARG A 896 2.50 20.70 20.14
N ARG A 897 3.71 20.20 20.43
CA ARG A 897 3.91 18.91 21.12
C ARG A 897 4.38 19.06 22.57
N ASN A 898 4.43 20.27 23.12
CA ASN A 898 4.85 20.53 24.49
C ASN A 898 3.97 19.81 25.51
N PHE A 899 4.60 19.30 26.57
CA PHE A 899 3.94 18.62 27.68
C PHE A 899 3.72 19.58 28.85
N ARG A 900 2.79 19.22 29.75
CA ARG A 900 2.47 20.04 30.93
C ARG A 900 3.71 20.27 31.81
N GLY A 901 4.08 21.53 32.00
CA GLY A 901 5.25 21.95 32.78
C GLY A 901 6.55 22.04 31.98
N ASP A 902 6.51 21.90 30.65
CA ASP A 902 7.67 22.23 29.82
C ASP A 902 7.96 23.75 29.87
N PRO A 903 9.23 24.17 29.94
CA PRO A 903 9.59 25.59 29.88
C PRO A 903 8.98 26.28 28.64
N GLY A 904 8.26 27.39 28.86
CA GLY A 904 7.62 28.14 27.78
C GLY A 904 6.45 27.44 27.09
N GLU A 905 5.79 26.48 27.76
CA GLU A 905 4.62 25.78 27.24
C GLU A 905 3.50 26.73 26.75
N LYS A 906 2.77 26.28 25.73
CA LYS A 906 1.67 27.00 25.08
C LYS A 906 0.50 26.04 24.82
N PRO A 907 -0.70 26.56 24.45
CA PRO A 907 -1.79 25.71 24.02
C PRO A 907 -1.37 24.77 22.88
N VAL A 908 -1.69 23.49 23.04
CA VAL A 908 -1.35 22.38 22.12
C VAL A 908 -1.99 22.59 20.73
N LEU A 909 -3.18 23.19 20.69
CA LEU A 909 -3.87 23.63 19.48
C LEU A 909 -4.43 25.04 19.69
N GLU A 910 -4.02 25.98 18.85
CA GLU A 910 -4.36 27.40 18.97
C GLU A 910 -4.87 27.97 17.63
N PRO A 911 -6.03 28.65 17.57
CA PRO A 911 -6.49 29.30 16.34
C PRO A 911 -5.48 30.31 15.80
N VAL A 912 -5.24 30.26 14.49
CA VAL A 912 -4.41 31.28 13.81
C VAL A 912 -5.02 32.68 14.04
N PRO A 913 -4.24 33.70 14.46
CA PRO A 913 -4.77 35.02 14.79
C PRO A 913 -5.60 35.63 13.65
N ALA A 914 -6.75 36.18 13.96
CA ALA A 914 -7.73 36.64 12.97
C ALA A 914 -7.17 37.67 11.97
N ALA A 915 -6.33 38.60 12.42
CA ALA A 915 -5.61 39.53 11.55
C ALA A 915 -4.81 38.80 10.45
N ARG A 916 -4.09 37.73 10.80
CA ARG A 916 -3.32 36.89 9.86
C ARG A 916 -4.22 36.16 8.87
N GLN A 917 -5.39 35.68 9.32
CA GLN A 917 -6.40 35.09 8.42
C GLN A 917 -6.94 36.14 7.43
N ARG A 918 -7.24 37.36 7.89
CA ARG A 918 -7.70 38.46 7.01
C ARG A 918 -6.64 38.89 6.01
N ASP A 919 -5.36 38.91 6.39
CA ASP A 919 -4.26 39.24 5.48
C ASP A 919 -4.01 38.13 4.44
N ALA A 920 -4.12 36.86 4.83
CA ALA A 920 -4.11 35.75 3.90
C ALA A 920 -5.29 35.82 2.90
N LEU A 921 -6.50 36.12 3.37
CA LEU A 921 -7.67 36.32 2.51
C LEU A 921 -7.48 37.51 1.57
N ARG A 922 -6.89 38.62 2.04
CA ARG A 922 -6.50 39.78 1.22
C ARG A 922 -5.48 39.41 0.15
N LEU A 923 -4.52 38.56 0.47
CA LEU A 923 -3.51 38.07 -0.47
C LEU A 923 -4.16 37.24 -1.59
N ILE A 924 -5.03 36.28 -1.25
CA ILE A 924 -5.77 35.47 -2.23
C ILE A 924 -6.69 36.34 -3.09
N ASN A 925 -7.41 37.29 -2.46
CA ASN A 925 -8.22 38.26 -3.19
C ASN A 925 -7.39 39.08 -4.19
N THR A 926 -6.17 39.46 -3.84
CA THR A 926 -5.28 40.27 -4.72
C THR A 926 -4.68 39.45 -5.86
N TYR A 927 -4.18 38.24 -5.58
CA TYR A 927 -3.39 37.46 -6.54
C TYR A 927 -4.20 36.40 -7.30
N ILE A 928 -5.38 35.99 -6.82
CA ILE A 928 -6.22 34.98 -7.47
C ILE A 928 -7.58 35.55 -7.89
N PHE A 929 -8.30 36.26 -7.02
CA PHE A 929 -9.66 36.72 -7.31
C PHE A 929 -9.76 38.16 -7.85
N ALA A 930 -8.68 38.91 -8.02
CA ALA A 930 -8.75 40.26 -8.58
C ALA A 930 -8.97 40.22 -10.11
N PRO A 931 -9.66 41.21 -10.73
CA PRO A 931 -9.79 41.28 -12.19
C PRO A 931 -8.47 41.36 -12.96
N ASN A 932 -7.40 41.85 -12.31
CA ASN A 932 -6.05 41.90 -12.87
C ASN A 932 -5.12 40.78 -12.33
N ALA A 933 -5.65 39.78 -11.62
CA ALA A 933 -4.88 38.67 -11.05
C ALA A 933 -4.02 37.97 -12.12
N PHE A 934 -4.63 37.55 -13.23
CA PHE A 934 -3.98 36.81 -14.31
C PHE A 934 -3.82 37.62 -15.62
N ARG A 935 -3.77 38.95 -15.52
CA ARG A 935 -3.62 39.83 -16.69
C ARG A 935 -2.16 39.84 -17.17
N LEU A 936 -1.89 39.08 -18.24
CA LEU A 936 -0.61 39.01 -18.94
C LEU A 936 -0.61 39.86 -20.23
N PRO A 937 0.55 40.14 -20.86
CA PRO A 937 0.60 40.80 -22.16
C PRO A 937 -0.10 39.98 -23.24
N THR A 938 -0.91 40.61 -24.09
CA THR A 938 -1.69 39.90 -25.13
C THR A 938 -0.81 39.20 -26.16
N SER A 939 0.41 39.69 -26.39
CA SER A 939 1.45 39.06 -27.22
C SER A 939 1.91 37.70 -26.71
N TYR A 940 1.60 37.32 -25.46
CA TYR A 940 1.99 36.03 -24.90
C TYR A 940 1.09 34.91 -25.45
N TYR A 941 -0.19 35.17 -25.66
CA TYR A 941 -1.14 34.14 -26.06
C TYR A 941 -0.84 33.55 -27.44
N GLY A 942 -0.27 34.35 -28.36
CA GLY A 942 0.23 33.87 -29.66
C GLY A 942 1.57 33.14 -29.62
N LYS A 943 2.22 33.02 -28.45
CA LYS A 943 3.46 32.26 -28.24
C LYS A 943 3.22 30.89 -27.62
N LEU A 944 1.99 30.59 -27.20
CA LEU A 944 1.65 29.35 -26.52
C LEU A 944 1.39 28.27 -27.55
N THR A 945 2.27 27.27 -27.56
CA THR A 945 2.22 26.07 -28.42
C THR A 945 2.19 24.80 -27.57
N THR A 946 1.89 23.66 -28.18
CA THR A 946 2.00 22.31 -27.61
C THR A 946 3.44 21.78 -27.72
N GLU A 947 3.73 20.63 -27.10
CA GLU A 947 5.00 19.91 -27.32
C GLU A 947 5.11 19.56 -28.84
N PRO A 948 6.21 19.93 -29.53
CA PRO A 948 6.40 19.60 -30.95
C PRO A 948 6.64 18.12 -31.23
N PHE A 949 7.12 17.34 -30.24
CA PHE A 949 7.35 15.90 -30.35
C PHE A 949 6.72 15.17 -29.16
N PRO A 950 5.38 15.11 -29.06
CA PRO A 950 4.72 14.35 -28.02
C PRO A 950 5.02 12.85 -28.21
N ASP A 951 5.22 12.11 -27.12
CA ASP A 951 5.28 10.65 -27.20
C ASP A 951 3.91 10.07 -27.61
N LEU A 952 3.88 8.77 -27.91
CA LEU A 952 2.66 8.11 -28.40
C LEU A 952 1.50 8.21 -27.40
N LEU A 953 1.76 8.12 -26.09
CA LEU A 953 0.72 8.22 -25.07
C LEU A 953 0.27 9.67 -24.91
N ALA A 954 1.20 10.62 -24.86
CA ALA A 954 0.86 12.04 -24.88
C ALA A 954 0.00 12.41 -26.10
N SER A 955 0.31 11.85 -27.28
CA SER A 955 -0.45 12.04 -28.52
C SER A 955 -1.86 11.42 -28.51
N ILE A 956 -2.12 10.44 -27.64
CA ILE A 956 -3.40 9.71 -27.55
C ILE A 956 -4.26 10.18 -26.37
N LEU A 957 -3.64 10.49 -25.23
CA LEU A 957 -4.31 10.91 -24.00
C LEU A 957 -4.50 12.42 -23.90
N SER A 958 -3.67 13.23 -24.56
CA SER A 958 -4.00 14.64 -24.67
C SER A 958 -5.11 14.79 -25.70
N GLU A 959 -6.23 15.37 -25.26
CA GLU A 959 -7.06 16.19 -26.12
C GLU A 959 -6.26 17.45 -26.49
N SER A 960 -5.11 17.29 -27.17
CA SER A 960 -4.29 18.41 -27.64
C SER A 960 -5.00 19.06 -28.82
N SER A 961 -6.02 19.85 -28.48
CA SER A 961 -6.37 21.00 -29.26
C SER A 961 -5.08 21.81 -29.48
N ALA A 962 -4.86 22.28 -30.71
CA ALA A 962 -3.62 22.98 -31.06
C ALA A 962 -3.47 24.34 -30.34
N ASP A 963 -4.52 24.79 -29.62
CA ASP A 963 -4.53 25.92 -28.72
C ASP A 963 -4.31 25.49 -27.26
N TYR A 964 -3.24 26.00 -26.65
CA TYR A 964 -2.97 25.76 -25.24
C TYR A 964 -4.00 26.51 -24.33
N PRO A 965 -4.78 25.81 -23.47
CA PRO A 965 -6.02 26.33 -22.87
C PRO A 965 -5.80 27.20 -21.61
N ILE A 966 -4.93 28.20 -21.70
CA ILE A 966 -4.50 29.06 -20.58
C ILE A 966 -5.65 29.74 -19.82
N ARG A 967 -6.75 30.10 -20.50
CA ARG A 967 -7.95 30.66 -19.85
C ARG A 967 -8.51 29.68 -18.81
N ASP A 968 -8.55 28.41 -19.16
CA ASP A 968 -9.16 27.36 -18.35
C ASP A 968 -8.20 26.89 -17.26
N THR A 969 -6.88 26.98 -17.49
CA THR A 969 -5.87 26.90 -16.42
C THR A 969 -6.07 27.99 -15.36
N PHE A 970 -6.30 29.25 -15.74
CA PHE A 970 -6.58 30.32 -14.77
C PHE A 970 -7.92 30.15 -14.06
N ALA A 971 -8.96 29.72 -14.79
CA ALA A 971 -10.27 29.42 -14.21
C ALA A 971 -10.23 28.23 -13.24
N SER A 972 -9.44 27.20 -13.51
CA SER A 972 -9.32 26.03 -12.63
C SER A 972 -8.62 26.40 -11.32
N ILE A 973 -7.55 27.21 -11.36
CA ILE A 973 -6.89 27.77 -10.17
C ILE A 973 -7.88 28.59 -9.33
N GLN A 974 -8.62 29.51 -9.96
CA GLN A 974 -9.63 30.32 -9.27
C GLN A 974 -10.74 29.46 -8.64
N GLY A 975 -11.27 28.49 -9.38
CA GLY A 975 -12.31 27.59 -8.89
C GLY A 975 -11.84 26.68 -7.76
N ALA A 976 -10.59 26.19 -7.82
CA ALA A 976 -10.01 25.34 -6.80
C ALA A 976 -9.71 26.12 -5.50
N ALA A 977 -9.19 27.35 -5.61
CA ALA A 977 -9.03 28.26 -4.47
C ALA A 977 -10.37 28.54 -3.77
N LEU A 978 -11.44 28.79 -4.54
CA LEU A 978 -12.77 29.05 -3.98
C LEU A 978 -13.38 27.80 -3.33
N ARG A 979 -13.28 26.63 -3.99
CA ARG A 979 -13.72 25.34 -3.43
C ARG A 979 -13.03 25.02 -2.10
N ARG A 980 -11.73 25.30 -1.99
CA ARG A 980 -10.96 25.09 -0.76
C ARG A 980 -11.45 25.98 0.38
N LEU A 981 -11.57 27.29 0.15
CA LEU A 981 -12.06 28.25 1.14
C LEU A 981 -13.49 27.96 1.62
N LEU A 982 -14.33 27.43 0.73
CA LEU A 982 -15.72 27.04 0.99
C LEU A 982 -15.88 25.53 1.22
N SER A 983 -14.80 24.81 1.56
CA SER A 983 -14.86 23.37 1.85
C SER A 983 -15.52 23.10 3.21
N PRO A 984 -16.22 21.96 3.38
CA PRO A 984 -16.79 21.57 4.68
C PRO A 984 -15.76 21.58 5.81
N ALA A 985 -14.53 21.12 5.54
CA ALA A 985 -13.44 21.09 6.51
C ALA A 985 -12.99 22.50 6.95
N VAL A 986 -12.78 23.44 6.02
CA VAL A 986 -12.42 24.82 6.35
C VAL A 986 -13.55 25.50 7.12
N MET A 987 -14.79 25.42 6.64
CA MET A 987 -15.94 26.08 7.28
C MET A 987 -16.19 25.55 8.69
N LYS A 988 -16.09 24.23 8.91
CA LYS A 988 -16.19 23.61 10.24
C LYS A 988 -15.05 24.05 11.17
N ARG A 989 -13.81 24.21 10.66
CA ARG A 989 -12.69 24.75 11.45
C ARG A 989 -12.91 26.21 11.82
N ILE A 990 -13.44 27.05 10.92
CA ILE A 990 -13.75 28.45 11.23
C ILE A 990 -14.77 28.52 12.37
N LEU A 991 -15.91 27.82 12.28
CA LEU A 991 -16.93 27.81 13.34
C LEU A 991 -16.39 27.27 14.68
N ASN A 992 -15.61 26.18 14.65
CA ASN A 992 -14.95 25.66 15.86
C ASN A 992 -13.95 26.66 16.46
N ASN A 993 -13.30 27.48 15.63
CA ASN A 993 -12.39 28.52 16.10
C ASN A 993 -13.17 29.72 16.66
N GLU A 994 -14.26 30.15 16.01
CA GLU A 994 -15.18 31.16 16.55
C GLU A 994 -15.70 30.76 17.95
N PHE A 995 -16.11 29.50 18.13
CA PHE A 995 -16.54 29.01 19.44
C PHE A 995 -15.42 29.08 20.49
N LYS A 996 -14.18 28.72 20.13
CA LYS A 996 -13.01 28.84 21.01
C LYS A 996 -12.61 30.29 21.32
N THR A 997 -12.86 31.22 20.39
CA THR A 997 -12.46 32.63 20.52
C THR A 997 -13.63 33.56 20.82
N ALA A 998 -14.82 33.04 21.18
CA ALA A 998 -16.08 33.79 21.29
C ALA A 998 -16.06 34.98 22.28
N GLN A 999 -15.04 35.08 23.13
CA GLN A 999 -14.80 36.22 24.04
C GLN A 999 -13.96 37.35 23.40
N SER A 1000 -13.48 37.18 22.17
CA SER A 1000 -12.70 38.17 21.42
C SER A 1000 -13.53 38.84 20.32
N ALA A 1001 -13.69 40.16 20.45
CA ALA A 1001 -14.34 41.01 19.46
C ALA A 1001 -13.61 41.04 18.10
N ASP A 1002 -12.37 40.54 18.01
CA ASP A 1002 -11.58 40.47 16.78
C ASP A 1002 -11.59 39.09 16.10
N SER A 1003 -12.53 38.19 16.43
CA SER A 1003 -12.58 36.84 15.83
C SER A 1003 -12.70 36.86 14.28
N PHE A 1004 -12.14 35.86 13.61
CA PHE A 1004 -12.37 35.62 12.17
C PHE A 1004 -13.59 34.72 12.01
N THR A 1005 -14.64 35.23 11.34
CA THR A 1005 -15.95 34.56 11.31
C THR A 1005 -16.32 34.01 9.94
N LEU A 1006 -17.12 32.95 9.92
CA LEU A 1006 -17.66 32.34 8.71
C LEU A 1006 -18.52 33.34 7.93
N SER A 1007 -19.33 34.15 8.64
CA SER A 1007 -20.09 35.25 8.03
C SER A 1007 -19.17 36.26 7.33
N GLY A 1008 -18.06 36.66 7.99
CA GLY A 1008 -17.06 37.56 7.41
C GLY A 1008 -16.37 36.99 6.16
N LEU A 1009 -16.14 35.68 6.08
CA LEU A 1009 -15.64 35.00 4.88
C LEU A 1009 -16.65 35.09 3.73
N PHE A 1010 -17.92 34.72 3.97
CA PHE A 1010 -18.99 34.78 2.96
C PHE A 1010 -19.20 36.21 2.43
N ASP A 1011 -19.28 37.19 3.33
CA ASP A 1011 -19.43 38.61 2.97
C ASP A 1011 -18.24 39.12 2.15
N THR A 1012 -17.01 38.74 2.52
CA THR A 1012 -15.79 39.13 1.78
C THR A 1012 -15.77 38.52 0.38
N LEU A 1013 -16.03 37.21 0.25
CA LEU A 1013 -16.06 36.53 -1.05
C LEU A 1013 -17.18 37.10 -1.95
N ARG A 1014 -18.38 37.35 -1.39
CA ARG A 1014 -19.51 37.99 -2.10
C ARG A 1014 -19.19 39.42 -2.54
N GLY A 1015 -18.39 40.16 -1.75
CA GLY A 1015 -17.88 41.48 -2.13
C GLY A 1015 -16.92 41.42 -3.31
N GLN A 1016 -15.86 40.63 -3.18
CA GLN A 1016 -14.71 40.62 -4.11
C GLN A 1016 -14.97 39.89 -5.44
N ILE A 1017 -15.77 38.83 -5.44
CA ILE A 1017 -16.10 38.07 -6.67
C ILE A 1017 -17.09 38.86 -7.55
N TRP A 1018 -17.84 39.80 -6.97
CA TRP A 1018 -18.91 40.55 -7.65
C TRP A 1018 -18.71 42.08 -7.60
N LEU A 1019 -17.46 42.55 -7.64
CA LEU A 1019 -17.13 43.98 -7.64
C LEU A 1019 -17.80 44.71 -8.82
N GLU A 1020 -17.88 44.05 -9.96
CA GLU A 1020 -18.37 44.57 -11.24
C GLU A 1020 -19.85 44.96 -11.19
N LEU A 1021 -20.68 44.33 -10.34
CA LEU A 1021 -22.10 44.68 -10.21
C LEU A 1021 -22.33 46.11 -9.69
N GLY A 1022 -21.29 46.75 -9.14
CA GLY A 1022 -21.29 48.16 -8.74
C GLY A 1022 -20.72 49.13 -9.78
N GLN A 1023 -20.11 48.64 -10.87
CA GLN A 1023 -19.29 49.45 -11.78
C GLN A 1023 -19.84 49.46 -13.23
N PRO A 1024 -19.74 50.58 -13.95
CA PRO A 1024 -20.10 50.63 -15.37
C PRO A 1024 -18.99 50.03 -16.24
N GLY A 1025 -19.10 48.74 -16.60
CA GLY A 1025 -18.14 48.08 -17.48
C GLY A 1025 -18.54 46.65 -17.88
N PRO A 1026 -17.83 46.02 -18.82
CA PRO A 1026 -18.01 44.61 -19.15
C PRO A 1026 -17.44 43.70 -18.06
N ILE A 1027 -18.10 42.56 -17.80
CA ILE A 1027 -17.56 41.48 -16.98
C ILE A 1027 -16.83 40.51 -17.92
N ASP A 1028 -15.50 40.39 -17.80
CA ASP A 1028 -14.70 39.54 -18.70
C ASP A 1028 -14.95 38.02 -18.50
N SER A 1029 -14.44 37.20 -19.42
CA SER A 1029 -14.70 35.75 -19.44
C SER A 1029 -14.22 35.02 -18.18
N LEU A 1030 -13.08 35.40 -17.61
CA LEU A 1030 -12.52 34.78 -16.41
C LEU A 1030 -13.35 35.18 -15.17
N ARG A 1031 -13.75 36.46 -15.09
CA ARG A 1031 -14.66 36.96 -14.06
C ARG A 1031 -16.03 36.30 -14.10
N ARG A 1032 -16.62 36.12 -15.29
CA ARG A 1032 -17.87 35.37 -15.47
C ARG A 1032 -17.75 33.90 -15.03
N GLN A 1033 -16.58 33.27 -15.21
CA GLN A 1033 -16.36 31.89 -14.77
C GLN A 1033 -16.25 31.78 -13.24
N LEU A 1034 -15.44 32.63 -12.59
CA LEU A 1034 -15.35 32.68 -11.13
C LEU A 1034 -16.71 32.99 -10.46
N GLN A 1035 -17.47 33.92 -11.04
CA GLN A 1035 -18.82 34.26 -10.57
C GLN A 1035 -19.79 33.06 -10.68
N ARG A 1036 -19.76 32.30 -11.78
CA ARG A 1036 -20.55 31.06 -11.91
C ARG A 1036 -20.11 30.01 -10.89
N THR A 1037 -18.82 29.72 -10.75
CA THR A 1037 -18.32 28.78 -9.74
C THR A 1037 -18.76 29.17 -8.31
N HIS A 1038 -18.80 30.47 -8.01
CA HIS A 1038 -19.33 30.94 -6.72
C HIS A 1038 -20.83 30.69 -6.57
N LEU A 1039 -21.67 30.98 -7.59
CA LEU A 1039 -23.10 30.64 -7.54
C LEU A 1039 -23.34 29.15 -7.40
N ASP A 1040 -22.57 28.32 -8.11
CA ASP A 1040 -22.73 26.88 -8.11
C ASP A 1040 -22.42 26.30 -6.72
N LEU A 1041 -21.37 26.78 -6.04
CA LEU A 1041 -21.06 26.38 -4.66
C LEU A 1041 -22.13 26.84 -3.65
N LEU A 1042 -22.59 28.09 -3.73
CA LEU A 1042 -23.66 28.58 -2.85
C LEU A 1042 -24.98 27.83 -3.09
N GLY A 1043 -25.30 27.55 -4.36
CA GLY A 1043 -26.48 26.78 -4.77
C GLY A 1043 -26.40 25.34 -4.27
N GLN A 1044 -25.25 24.69 -4.41
CA GLN A 1044 -25.00 23.35 -3.88
C GLN A 1044 -25.21 23.30 -2.36
N MET A 1045 -24.63 24.23 -1.59
CA MET A 1045 -24.81 24.28 -0.13
C MET A 1045 -26.27 24.39 0.31
N VAL A 1046 -27.10 25.11 -0.44
CA VAL A 1046 -28.52 25.30 -0.12
C VAL A 1046 -29.36 24.09 -0.54
N VAL A 1047 -29.16 23.58 -1.77
CA VAL A 1047 -30.01 22.56 -2.39
C VAL A 1047 -29.58 21.13 -2.01
N GLN A 1048 -28.28 20.82 -2.11
CA GLN A 1048 -27.70 19.50 -1.91
C GLN A 1048 -26.30 19.63 -1.27
N PRO A 1049 -26.22 19.97 0.03
CA PRO A 1049 -24.94 20.19 0.71
C PRO A 1049 -24.07 18.93 0.71
N ALA A 1050 -22.76 19.13 0.55
CA ALA A 1050 -21.79 18.05 0.69
C ALA A 1050 -21.76 17.52 2.14
N ALA A 1051 -21.41 16.24 2.32
CA ALA A 1051 -21.30 15.64 3.65
C ALA A 1051 -20.38 16.46 4.57
N GLY A 1052 -20.81 16.67 5.82
CA GLY A 1052 -20.08 17.46 6.81
C GLY A 1052 -20.16 18.99 6.65
N THR A 1053 -20.91 19.51 5.68
CA THR A 1053 -21.18 20.96 5.56
C THR A 1053 -21.93 21.46 6.81
N PRO A 1054 -21.44 22.50 7.52
CA PRO A 1054 -22.15 23.03 8.69
C PRO A 1054 -23.48 23.71 8.33
N GLU A 1055 -24.49 23.62 9.19
CA GLU A 1055 -25.80 24.28 8.98
C GLU A 1055 -25.69 25.81 8.88
N ASP A 1056 -24.80 26.43 9.66
CA ASP A 1056 -24.55 27.88 9.56
C ASP A 1056 -24.00 28.28 8.17
N ALA A 1057 -23.22 27.41 7.53
CA ALA A 1057 -22.75 27.65 6.16
C ALA A 1057 -23.91 27.61 5.16
N ARG A 1058 -24.90 26.72 5.36
CA ARG A 1058 -26.11 26.65 4.52
C ARG A 1058 -26.96 27.90 4.69
N MET A 1059 -27.12 28.39 5.93
CA MET A 1059 -27.80 29.64 6.27
C MET A 1059 -27.14 30.85 5.59
N LEU A 1060 -25.81 30.97 5.70
CA LEU A 1060 -25.02 32.04 5.08
C LEU A 1060 -25.00 31.97 3.56
N ALA A 1061 -25.02 30.76 2.98
CA ALA A 1061 -25.15 30.56 1.53
C ALA A 1061 -26.51 31.05 1.01
N TRP A 1062 -27.60 30.68 1.69
CA TRP A 1062 -28.95 31.16 1.37
C TRP A 1062 -29.07 32.69 1.47
N GLN A 1063 -28.53 33.28 2.54
CA GLN A 1063 -28.46 34.75 2.72
C GLN A 1063 -27.67 35.41 1.58
N SER A 1064 -26.54 34.81 1.18
CA SER A 1064 -25.68 35.34 0.13
C SER A 1064 -26.32 35.26 -1.25
N LEU A 1065 -27.06 34.19 -1.57
CA LEU A 1065 -27.88 34.09 -2.78
C LEU A 1065 -28.97 35.18 -2.82
N ARG A 1066 -29.65 35.43 -1.69
CA ARG A 1066 -30.66 36.52 -1.60
C ARG A 1066 -30.02 37.90 -1.80
N ALA A 1067 -28.86 38.16 -1.21
CA ALA A 1067 -28.12 39.40 -1.40
C ALA A 1067 -27.64 39.58 -2.86
N LEU A 1068 -27.16 38.51 -3.49
CA LEU A 1068 -26.75 38.52 -4.90
C LEU A 1068 -27.93 38.76 -5.85
N LYS A 1069 -29.11 38.17 -5.59
CA LYS A 1069 -30.33 38.44 -6.36
C LYS A 1069 -30.63 39.94 -6.47
N GLN A 1070 -30.57 40.66 -5.35
CA GLN A 1070 -30.84 42.11 -5.33
C GLN A 1070 -29.77 42.90 -6.09
N ARG A 1071 -28.48 42.56 -5.92
CA ARG A 1071 -27.38 43.22 -6.64
C ARG A 1071 -27.46 42.98 -8.15
N LEU A 1072 -27.80 41.77 -8.58
CA LEU A 1072 -27.99 41.40 -9.99
C LEU A 1072 -29.19 42.11 -10.62
N LEU A 1073 -30.33 42.21 -9.91
CA LEU A 1073 -31.48 42.99 -10.38
C LEU A 1073 -31.14 44.47 -10.56
N SER A 1074 -30.41 45.07 -9.61
CA SER A 1074 -29.93 46.46 -9.74
C SER A 1074 -28.95 46.64 -10.90
N ALA A 1075 -28.02 45.70 -11.11
CA ALA A 1075 -27.10 45.72 -12.25
C ALA A 1075 -27.84 45.59 -13.59
N LYS A 1076 -28.87 44.74 -13.67
CA LYS A 1076 -29.74 44.61 -14.85
C LYS A 1076 -30.45 45.94 -15.18
N GLN A 1077 -31.03 46.59 -14.18
CA GLN A 1077 -31.72 47.89 -14.33
C GLN A 1077 -30.77 49.01 -14.82
N LYS A 1078 -29.50 48.99 -14.41
CA LYS A 1078 -28.48 49.97 -14.82
C LYS A 1078 -28.00 49.81 -16.27
N GLY A 1079 -28.36 48.72 -16.94
CA GLY A 1079 -28.05 48.49 -18.36
C GLY A 1079 -26.58 48.18 -18.64
N ALA A 1080 -26.19 46.89 -18.57
CA ALA A 1080 -24.88 46.46 -19.03
C ALA A 1080 -24.72 46.68 -20.55
N ARG A 1081 -23.55 47.16 -20.98
CA ARG A 1081 -23.33 47.68 -22.34
C ARG A 1081 -23.06 46.61 -23.40
N ASP A 1082 -22.40 45.50 -23.05
CA ASP A 1082 -22.09 44.42 -23.98
C ASP A 1082 -23.04 43.21 -23.83
N SER A 1083 -23.10 42.38 -24.88
CA SER A 1083 -24.04 41.26 -24.93
C SER A 1083 -23.73 40.17 -23.90
N TYR A 1084 -22.45 39.82 -23.71
CA TYR A 1084 -22.07 38.74 -22.80
C TYR A 1084 -22.34 39.09 -21.34
N THR A 1085 -22.11 40.34 -20.92
CA THR A 1085 -22.43 40.78 -19.57
C THR A 1085 -23.93 40.75 -19.30
N ARG A 1086 -24.78 41.16 -20.25
CA ARG A 1086 -26.25 41.07 -20.11
C ARG A 1086 -26.71 39.62 -19.96
N ILE A 1087 -26.27 38.74 -20.85
CA ILE A 1087 -26.61 37.30 -20.83
C ILE A 1087 -26.15 36.67 -19.51
N HIS A 1088 -24.95 37.00 -19.04
CA HIS A 1088 -24.41 36.50 -17.78
C HIS A 1088 -25.18 36.95 -16.54
N ILE A 1089 -25.64 38.20 -16.50
CA ILE A 1089 -26.49 38.70 -15.40
C ILE A 1089 -27.84 37.96 -15.40
N ASP A 1090 -28.43 37.71 -16.56
CA ASP A 1090 -29.70 36.99 -16.69
C ASP A 1090 -29.56 35.49 -16.35
N GLU A 1091 -28.48 34.85 -16.79
CA GLU A 1091 -28.13 33.47 -16.44
C GLU A 1091 -27.86 33.32 -14.94
N SER A 1092 -27.12 34.27 -14.34
CA SER A 1092 -26.88 34.34 -12.90
C SER A 1092 -28.18 34.50 -12.10
N LEU A 1093 -29.09 35.38 -12.56
CA LEU A 1093 -30.42 35.54 -11.95
C LEU A 1093 -31.25 34.26 -12.02
N MET A 1094 -31.21 33.55 -13.16
CA MET A 1094 -31.87 32.25 -13.32
C MET A 1094 -31.30 31.21 -12.34
N ARG A 1095 -29.97 31.08 -12.22
CA ARG A 1095 -29.32 30.16 -11.25
C ARG A 1095 -29.72 30.47 -9.81
N VAL A 1096 -29.62 31.74 -9.42
CA VAL A 1096 -29.99 32.20 -8.06
C VAL A 1096 -31.47 31.94 -7.77
N ASN A 1097 -32.37 32.19 -8.73
CA ASN A 1097 -33.79 31.86 -8.58
C ASN A 1097 -33.99 30.36 -8.42
N ARG A 1098 -33.43 29.53 -9.30
CA ARG A 1098 -33.53 28.05 -9.21
C ARG A 1098 -33.08 27.52 -7.85
N ALA A 1099 -31.95 28.00 -7.33
CA ALA A 1099 -31.45 27.58 -6.01
C ALA A 1099 -32.35 28.05 -4.85
N LEU A 1100 -32.93 29.25 -4.92
CA LEU A 1100 -33.81 29.79 -3.88
C LEU A 1100 -35.26 29.26 -3.94
N THR A 1101 -35.71 28.74 -5.09
CA THR A 1101 -37.05 28.15 -5.27
C THR A 1101 -37.02 26.63 -5.36
N ALA A 1102 -35.87 26.00 -5.20
CA ALA A 1102 -35.75 24.55 -5.13
C ALA A 1102 -36.52 24.05 -3.90
N GLN A 1103 -37.62 23.34 -4.12
CA GLN A 1103 -38.30 22.61 -3.05
C GLN A 1103 -37.43 21.41 -2.68
N GLN A 1104 -37.10 21.26 -1.40
CA GLN A 1104 -36.57 19.98 -0.92
C GLN A 1104 -37.71 18.96 -0.97
N THR A 1105 -37.61 18.01 -1.92
CA THR A 1105 -38.50 16.85 -1.98
C THR A 1105 -38.15 15.88 -0.84
N VAL A 1106 -38.56 16.22 0.39
CA VAL A 1106 -38.45 15.33 1.55
C VAL A 1106 -39.30 14.10 1.26
N GLY A 1107 -38.64 12.97 0.97
CA GLY A 1107 -39.31 11.74 0.50
C GLY A 1107 -38.80 11.21 -0.84
N GLN A 1108 -37.97 11.95 -1.58
CA GLN A 1108 -36.98 11.24 -2.39
C GLN A 1108 -35.91 10.68 -1.44
N PRO A 1109 -35.51 9.40 -1.57
CA PRO A 1109 -34.26 8.97 -0.96
C PRO A 1109 -33.16 9.89 -1.50
N ALA A 1110 -32.21 10.28 -0.64
CA ALA A 1110 -30.95 10.83 -1.13
C ALA A 1110 -30.46 9.87 -2.22
N ALA A 1111 -30.18 10.41 -3.43
CA ALA A 1111 -29.80 9.59 -4.59
C ALA A 1111 -28.76 8.57 -4.11
N PRO A 1112 -29.05 7.26 -4.16
CA PRO A 1112 -28.28 6.29 -3.41
C PRO A 1112 -26.82 6.39 -3.83
N SER A 1113 -25.97 6.71 -2.86
CA SER A 1113 -24.54 6.58 -2.96
C SER A 1113 -24.24 5.15 -3.41
N THR A 1114 -23.93 4.98 -4.71
CA THR A 1114 -23.69 3.69 -5.37
C THR A 1114 -24.77 2.65 -5.07
N ASN A 1115 -25.75 2.56 -5.97
CA ASN A 1115 -26.81 1.54 -5.91
C ASN A 1115 -26.19 0.15 -5.68
N LEU A 1116 -26.66 -0.60 -4.68
CA LEU A 1116 -26.13 -1.93 -4.33
C LEU A 1116 -26.20 -2.90 -5.53
N LEU A 1117 -27.18 -2.69 -6.42
CA LEU A 1117 -27.32 -3.41 -7.69
C LEU A 1117 -26.21 -3.12 -8.72
N GLN A 1118 -25.50 -1.99 -8.61
CA GLN A 1118 -24.30 -1.69 -9.40
C GLN A 1118 -23.01 -2.21 -8.76
N MET A 1119 -22.98 -2.41 -7.43
CA MET A 1119 -21.88 -3.13 -6.77
C MET A 1119 -21.95 -4.63 -7.07
N LEU A 1120 -23.14 -5.23 -7.06
CA LEU A 1120 -23.36 -6.65 -7.33
C LEU A 1120 -23.20 -7.07 -8.81
N LEU A 1121 -23.06 -6.12 -9.75
CA LEU A 1121 -23.03 -6.40 -11.20
C LEU A 1121 -21.89 -5.71 -11.97
N GLY A 1122 -20.86 -5.20 -11.29
CA GLY A 1122 -19.65 -4.68 -11.94
C GLY A 1122 -19.90 -3.50 -12.90
N GLY A 1123 -20.22 -2.33 -12.34
CA GLY A 1123 -20.67 -1.18 -13.14
C GLY A 1123 -19.70 -0.67 -14.22
N ASN A 1124 -20.26 -0.19 -15.32
CA ASN A 1124 -19.60 0.78 -16.19
C ASN A 1124 -20.58 1.86 -16.70
N ARG A 1125 -20.02 3.04 -16.97
CA ARG A 1125 -20.62 4.40 -17.08
C ARG A 1125 -21.82 4.59 -18.03
N PRO A 1126 -22.46 5.78 -17.93
CA PRO A 1126 -22.71 6.57 -19.14
C PRO A 1126 -22.06 7.97 -19.12
N LEU A 1127 -21.72 8.42 -20.34
CA LEU A 1127 -21.19 9.70 -20.85
C LEU A 1127 -21.21 10.92 -19.91
#